data_AF-A0A9W9TU81-F1
#
_entry.id   AF-A0A9W9TU81-F1
#
_cell.length_a   1.000
_cell.length_b   1.000
_cell.length_c   1.000
_cell.angle_alpha   90.00
_cell.angle_beta   90.00
_cell.angle_gamma   90.00
#
_symmetry.space_group_name_H-M   'P 1'
#
loop_
_entity.id
_entity.type
_entity.pdbx_description
1 polymer ?
#
loop_
_entity_poly.entity_id
_entity_poly.type
_entity_poly.pdbx_seq_one_letter_code
_entity_poly.pdbx_strand_id
1 'polypeptide(L)'
;SDCNNYYQTTLGYKGTGQNHDLSILGRSSSLNVAEMILQYFVFAWTFAGAFGLTFPDNGFKSPPVESRPKFRYWIPDASVSPQDVRRDIFDLAAVGSGGLELLPFYFYGNPTNSQTPTDWTQFGFGMEAFQHVFSQALQAAVDNELLFDFSLGANQGQGSPIKPGTDGLAVQLQLGVETLKSGTTFSGPLPGPQNLTGTLRSGGGFMHGLTSPEKGQLKAVLAGKILPEQALNESIAHPKLVYLDEASIINLTHLVHNEKLEWEIPSGNGKWKLFTFWEGHTNQISCFNGENGTTPLEKGSYVVDHFSRLGAEVHTQSFENSVLNNESTRDNLKSNGRYAWEDSMELLFALPWTHGFLERFQSTHGYSLVKYLPLLFSKENSFDAASSPYTEEYSYGEYTKDGSSIHSVKFRQTLSRCYREYLQYHTEWAHSLGIQYSAQPSYNQPLSFLNEIPSVDAPEGESLGFSDVIDAYRTLSGPAQLAKKSDISSECGAEFKPSYSQTIPELLKSVKKSYAGGLTMMVLHGMAYSGAYANTSWPGYQPFGYQTTDVWNRIQPAWKHMSDIIEFMGRTQHVLKSGLPRVDLAFFDSRTLWESSVIYDSDNLQREGFTYNFVGPDNLYLPTSFVTEGILASDGPGYQALIFLSNMTISDKTLSKIKEFDRAGLVVIFFHKPAAKTPVPKPRVSFAGPTDSVYSVQRVDPATRTRYFWLYNDGNTTASFVAEFSVPKDMKPFLLNAWNGEVTPLATYQLTGSGIRIPLVLNPGETMILAFTASEMESNTWVTDVTGAVEEVKYIHDEQIMVNLKGHAKVVLDNGKAHNFNVTVPKATNLSIWEIEIEDWHGDAKNTSSIETLVTLHKFQGQPLKPWKNLIKTLENVSGVGTYTTSFKVPDIPDIGAYLSVGPIFNTMRVWVNGNLLPTYPADNSKMDISDFISRGKENFIKIEVTTTLYNRLRADADKLLAIGMPLSMMAPTFADGERQNYGVLGPVLINWVIGKKLNLE
;
A
#
# COMPACT_ATOMS: atom_id res chain seq x y z
N SER A 1 9.33 -28.67 -46.99
CA SER A 1 9.15 -28.80 -48.44
C SER A 1 8.22 -27.70 -48.91
N ASP A 2 8.83 -26.69 -49.53
CA ASP A 2 8.35 -25.73 -50.54
C ASP A 2 7.15 -24.82 -50.25
N CYS A 3 7.42 -23.54 -49.93
CA CYS A 3 7.59 -22.40 -50.87
C CYS A 3 7.86 -21.11 -50.03
N ASN A 4 9.07 -20.49 -49.98
CA ASN A 4 9.73 -19.52 -50.89
C ASN A 4 8.83 -18.34 -51.33
N ASN A 5 9.18 -17.03 -51.31
CA ASN A 5 10.42 -16.23 -51.30
C ASN A 5 10.07 -14.77 -50.85
N TYR A 6 10.95 -13.91 -50.32
CA TYR A 6 11.81 -12.88 -50.98
C TYR A 6 12.07 -11.82 -49.86
N TYR A 7 13.24 -11.25 -49.54
CA TYR A 7 14.26 -10.54 -50.32
C TYR A 7 15.58 -10.46 -49.51
N GLN A 8 16.73 -10.51 -50.20
CA GLN A 8 18.07 -10.20 -49.67
C GLN A 8 18.74 -9.12 -50.53
N THR A 9 19.81 -8.52 -49.99
CA THR A 9 20.87 -7.65 -50.58
C THR A 9 20.56 -6.15 -50.74
N THR A 10 21.41 -5.24 -50.26
CA THR A 10 22.70 -4.89 -50.89
C THR A 10 23.71 -4.24 -49.92
N LEU A 11 24.99 -4.64 -50.03
CA LEU A 11 26.20 -4.04 -49.42
C LEU A 11 26.92 -3.14 -50.45
N GLY A 12 27.56 -2.05 -50.01
CA GLY A 12 28.34 -1.13 -50.86
C GLY A 12 29.57 -0.49 -50.16
N TYR A 13 30.70 -1.21 -50.20
CA TYR A 13 32.13 -0.86 -50.40
C TYR A 13 32.79 0.53 -50.13
N LYS A 14 34.08 0.42 -49.69
CA LYS A 14 35.29 1.31 -49.74
C LYS A 14 35.48 2.32 -48.61
N GLY A 15 36.65 2.46 -47.94
CA GLY A 15 37.97 1.82 -48.04
C GLY A 15 39.02 2.54 -47.15
N THR A 16 40.20 1.91 -47.00
CA THR A 16 41.51 2.43 -46.50
C THR A 16 41.57 2.90 -45.03
N GLY A 17 42.45 2.45 -44.13
CA GLY A 17 43.75 1.77 -44.22
C GLY A 17 44.81 2.63 -43.53
N GLN A 18 45.30 2.23 -42.35
CA GLN A 18 46.70 2.41 -41.95
C GLN A 18 47.03 1.64 -40.66
N ASN A 19 48.06 0.80 -40.76
CA ASN A 19 48.83 0.20 -39.66
C ASN A 19 49.76 1.25 -39.04
N HIS A 20 50.07 1.12 -37.75
CA HIS A 20 51.45 1.10 -37.25
C HIS A 20 51.57 0.44 -35.87
N ASP A 21 52.43 -0.61 -35.86
CA ASP A 21 53.32 -1.19 -34.84
C ASP A 21 52.89 -1.30 -33.36
N LEU A 22 52.76 -2.50 -32.78
CA LEU A 22 53.78 -3.51 -32.42
C LEU A 22 54.87 -2.99 -31.45
N SER A 23 54.83 -3.44 -30.19
CA SER A 23 55.84 -4.36 -29.59
C SER A 23 55.59 -4.55 -28.07
N ILE A 24 55.29 -5.79 -27.60
CA ILE A 24 56.24 -6.77 -26.95
C ILE A 24 56.44 -6.40 -25.46
N LEU A 25 56.23 -7.16 -24.38
CA LEU A 25 56.30 -8.58 -23.92
C LEU A 25 55.48 -8.61 -22.59
N GLY A 26 54.95 -9.69 -22.02
CA GLY A 26 55.06 -11.12 -22.23
C GLY A 26 54.54 -11.86 -20.96
N ARG A 27 54.41 -13.19 -21.09
CA ARG A 27 54.14 -14.23 -20.07
C ARG A 27 52.69 -14.68 -19.85
N SER A 28 52.39 -15.78 -20.55
CA SER A 28 51.72 -17.02 -20.11
C SER A 28 51.41 -17.13 -18.61
N SER A 29 50.24 -17.62 -18.21
CA SER A 29 49.89 -19.05 -18.35
C SER A 29 48.38 -19.34 -18.23
N SER A 30 47.86 -20.04 -19.25
CA SER A 30 46.85 -21.11 -19.21
C SER A 30 45.79 -21.11 -18.10
N LEU A 31 44.55 -20.78 -18.49
CA LEU A 31 43.33 -21.31 -17.86
C LEU A 31 42.53 -22.08 -18.93
N ASN A 32 42.22 -23.33 -18.59
CA ASN A 32 41.64 -24.36 -19.44
C ASN A 32 40.20 -23.99 -19.85
N VAL A 33 40.01 -23.69 -21.13
CA VAL A 33 38.68 -23.53 -21.77
C VAL A 33 37.87 -24.85 -21.74
N ALA A 34 38.50 -25.97 -21.39
CA ALA A 34 37.85 -27.28 -21.27
C ALA A 34 37.04 -27.49 -19.96
N GLU A 35 37.31 -26.74 -18.88
CA GLU A 35 36.49 -26.82 -17.64
C GLU A 35 35.30 -25.86 -17.66
N MET A 36 35.36 -24.78 -18.45
CA MET A 36 34.27 -23.82 -18.59
C MET A 36 33.12 -24.33 -19.48
N ILE A 37 33.38 -25.33 -20.33
CA ILE A 37 32.37 -25.96 -21.20
C ILE A 37 31.66 -27.13 -20.49
N LEU A 38 32.20 -27.67 -19.39
CA LEU A 38 31.54 -28.74 -18.63
C LEU A 38 30.48 -28.22 -17.63
N GLN A 39 30.52 -26.93 -17.26
CA GLN A 39 29.49 -26.29 -16.43
C GLN A 39 28.26 -25.77 -17.20
N TYR A 40 28.37 -25.60 -18.53
CA TYR A 40 27.24 -25.22 -19.39
C TYR A 40 26.51 -26.41 -20.03
N PHE A 41 27.08 -27.63 -19.98
CA PHE A 41 26.48 -28.83 -20.58
C PHE A 41 25.78 -29.79 -19.60
N VAL A 42 25.77 -29.49 -18.28
CA VAL A 42 25.01 -30.28 -17.28
C VAL A 42 23.65 -29.64 -16.92
N PHE A 43 23.35 -28.42 -17.43
CA PHE A 43 22.08 -27.73 -17.16
C PHE A 43 21.02 -27.84 -18.27
N ALA A 44 21.26 -28.64 -19.33
CA ALA A 44 20.38 -28.67 -20.51
C ALA A 44 19.92 -30.07 -20.97
N TRP A 45 20.10 -31.13 -20.19
CA TRP A 45 19.63 -32.49 -20.55
C TRP A 45 18.86 -33.19 -19.43
N THR A 46 17.78 -32.54 -18.95
CA THR A 46 16.61 -33.19 -18.33
C THR A 46 15.28 -32.80 -18.96
N PHE A 47 15.27 -32.02 -20.05
CA PHE A 47 14.06 -31.78 -20.85
C PHE A 47 14.12 -32.55 -22.17
N ALA A 48 13.98 -33.86 -22.07
CA ALA A 48 13.59 -34.69 -23.21
C ALA A 48 12.82 -35.91 -22.69
N GLY A 49 11.50 -35.78 -22.65
CA GLY A 49 10.57 -36.91 -22.52
C GLY A 49 9.59 -36.82 -21.35
N ALA A 50 8.54 -36.00 -21.50
CA ALA A 50 7.19 -36.28 -21.01
C ALA A 50 6.25 -35.15 -21.47
N PHE A 51 5.25 -35.47 -22.31
CA PHE A 51 4.04 -34.65 -22.40
C PHE A 51 3.30 -34.82 -21.06
N GLY A 52 3.08 -33.74 -20.33
CA GLY A 52 2.36 -33.76 -19.06
C GLY A 52 1.98 -32.35 -18.61
N LEU A 53 0.85 -32.21 -17.92
CA LEU A 53 0.25 -31.00 -17.32
C LEU A 53 1.13 -29.73 -17.20
N THR A 54 1.29 -28.96 -18.27
CA THR A 54 1.99 -27.66 -18.23
C THR A 54 1.01 -26.49 -18.19
N PHE A 55 0.92 -25.85 -17.02
CA PHE A 55 0.45 -24.46 -16.95
C PHE A 55 1.52 -23.57 -17.61
N PRO A 56 1.17 -22.63 -18.50
CA PRO A 56 2.15 -21.71 -19.06
C PRO A 56 2.71 -20.85 -17.92
N ASP A 57 3.99 -21.04 -17.55
CA ASP A 57 4.65 -20.23 -16.54
C ASP A 57 4.90 -18.82 -17.10
N ASN A 58 3.89 -17.97 -16.97
CA ASN A 58 3.89 -16.58 -17.44
C ASN A 58 4.68 -15.64 -16.51
N GLY A 59 5.69 -16.16 -15.82
CA GLY A 59 6.46 -15.43 -14.80
C GLY A 59 5.92 -15.58 -13.39
N PHE A 60 5.06 -16.57 -13.09
CA PHE A 60 4.56 -16.78 -11.73
C PHE A 60 5.67 -17.28 -10.81
N LYS A 61 6.51 -18.21 -11.27
CA LYS A 61 7.58 -18.76 -10.43
C LYS A 61 8.64 -17.70 -10.07
N SER A 62 8.96 -16.86 -11.05
CA SER A 62 9.92 -15.76 -10.95
C SER A 62 9.30 -14.47 -11.50
N PRO A 63 8.53 -13.73 -10.66
CA PRO A 63 7.85 -12.51 -11.07
C PRO A 63 8.81 -11.48 -11.66
N PRO A 64 8.38 -10.75 -12.71
CA PRO A 64 9.15 -9.63 -13.24
C PRO A 64 9.22 -8.50 -12.19
N VAL A 65 10.20 -7.61 -12.32
CA VAL A 65 10.52 -6.58 -11.32
C VAL A 65 9.33 -5.66 -11.02
N GLU A 66 8.51 -5.36 -12.03
CA GLU A 66 7.28 -4.55 -11.94
C GLU A 66 6.16 -5.24 -11.15
N SER A 67 6.27 -6.54 -10.90
CA SER A 67 5.33 -7.29 -10.08
C SER A 67 5.82 -7.48 -8.65
N ARG A 68 7.07 -7.11 -8.31
CA ARG A 68 7.61 -7.27 -6.97
C ARG A 68 7.33 -6.05 -6.10
N PRO A 69 7.15 -6.20 -4.77
CA PRO A 69 6.91 -5.06 -3.90
C PRO A 69 8.15 -4.15 -3.84
N LYS A 70 7.94 -2.89 -3.46
CA LYS A 70 8.99 -1.89 -3.26
C LYS A 70 9.14 -1.59 -1.77
N PHE A 71 10.18 -0.84 -1.41
CA PHE A 71 10.36 -0.27 -0.07
C PHE A 71 10.41 1.24 -0.16
N ARG A 72 9.70 1.94 0.72
CA ARG A 72 9.99 3.36 0.97
C ARG A 72 11.32 3.45 1.69
N TYR A 73 12.29 4.12 1.08
CA TYR A 73 13.67 4.20 1.56
C TYR A 73 13.98 5.59 2.11
N TRP A 74 14.07 5.70 3.44
CA TRP A 74 14.32 6.95 4.14
C TRP A 74 15.81 7.23 4.32
N ILE A 75 16.25 8.39 3.84
CA ILE A 75 17.53 8.99 4.21
C ILE A 75 17.28 10.21 5.13
N PRO A 76 18.04 10.40 6.22
CA PRO A 76 17.82 11.50 7.17
C PRO A 76 18.08 12.89 6.58
N ASP A 77 19.13 13.01 5.78
CA ASP A 77 19.53 14.19 5.01
C ASP A 77 20.65 13.79 4.04
N ALA A 78 21.23 14.75 3.31
CA ALA A 78 22.26 14.47 2.32
C ALA A 78 23.69 14.34 2.90
N SER A 79 23.87 14.32 4.22
CA SER A 79 25.17 14.05 4.85
C SER A 79 25.53 12.56 4.85
N VAL A 80 24.57 11.70 4.48
CA VAL A 80 24.76 10.25 4.39
C VAL A 80 25.86 9.86 3.42
N SER A 81 26.54 8.75 3.71
CA SER A 81 27.56 8.17 2.86
C SER A 81 26.93 7.59 1.59
N PRO A 82 27.35 8.04 0.39
CA PRO A 82 26.86 7.44 -0.85
C PRO A 82 27.19 5.95 -0.95
N GLN A 83 28.30 5.48 -0.35
CA GLN A 83 28.65 4.06 -0.36
C GLN A 83 27.64 3.22 0.44
N ASP A 84 27.17 3.74 1.58
CA ASP A 84 26.17 3.06 2.40
C ASP A 84 24.80 3.07 1.72
N VAL A 85 24.44 4.17 1.04
CA VAL A 85 23.24 4.25 0.19
C VAL A 85 23.27 3.21 -0.93
N ARG A 86 24.40 3.08 -1.64
CA ARG A 86 24.56 2.03 -2.67
C ARG A 86 24.48 0.64 -2.07
N ARG A 87 24.98 0.44 -0.84
CA ARG A 87 24.90 -0.84 -0.14
C ARG A 87 23.46 -1.18 0.24
N ASP A 88 22.69 -0.22 0.73
CA ASP A 88 21.27 -0.41 1.06
C ASP A 88 20.45 -0.82 -0.16
N ILE A 89 20.68 -0.16 -1.29
CA ILE A 89 20.01 -0.48 -2.56
C ILE A 89 20.43 -1.87 -3.07
N PHE A 90 21.70 -2.25 -2.91
CA PHE A 90 22.14 -3.62 -3.18
C PHE A 90 21.44 -4.64 -2.27
N ASP A 91 21.30 -4.35 -0.97
CA ASP A 91 20.62 -5.26 -0.04
C ASP A 91 19.14 -5.44 -0.42
N LEU A 92 18.46 -4.40 -0.93
CA LEU A 92 17.10 -4.49 -1.48
C LEU A 92 17.03 -5.42 -2.70
N ALA A 93 17.98 -5.31 -3.63
CA ALA A 93 18.06 -6.19 -4.78
C ALA A 93 18.34 -7.65 -4.37
N ALA A 94 19.20 -7.85 -3.38
CA ALA A 94 19.58 -9.17 -2.89
C ALA A 94 18.42 -9.95 -2.25
N VAL A 95 17.45 -9.26 -1.64
CA VAL A 95 16.21 -9.88 -1.14
C VAL A 95 15.11 -9.98 -2.20
N GLY A 96 15.37 -9.53 -3.43
CA GLY A 96 14.45 -9.63 -4.55
C GLY A 96 13.41 -8.52 -4.63
N SER A 97 13.65 -7.34 -4.04
CA SER A 97 12.75 -6.18 -4.18
C SER A 97 12.49 -5.83 -5.65
N GLY A 98 11.32 -5.25 -5.93
CA GLY A 98 11.01 -4.64 -7.23
C GLY A 98 11.60 -3.24 -7.39
N GLY A 99 11.96 -2.60 -6.29
CA GLY A 99 12.45 -1.24 -6.34
C GLY A 99 12.46 -0.54 -4.99
N LEU A 100 12.58 0.77 -5.06
CA LEU A 100 12.51 1.66 -3.91
C LEU A 100 11.77 2.94 -4.25
N GLU A 101 11.27 3.59 -3.21
CA GLU A 101 10.80 4.97 -3.24
C GLU A 101 11.72 5.81 -2.36
N LEU A 102 12.62 6.58 -2.98
CA LEU A 102 13.59 7.38 -2.25
C LEU A 102 12.89 8.57 -1.57
N LEU A 103 12.97 8.60 -0.24
CA LEU A 103 12.42 9.65 0.59
C LEU A 103 13.49 10.36 1.44
N PRO A 104 13.84 11.62 1.13
CA PRO A 104 14.61 12.45 2.03
C PRO A 104 13.75 12.93 3.21
N PHE A 105 13.94 12.30 4.37
CA PHE A 105 13.11 12.47 5.56
C PHE A 105 13.80 13.35 6.62
N TYR A 106 13.73 14.66 6.41
CA TYR A 106 14.30 15.71 7.25
C TYR A 106 13.47 15.94 8.53
N PHE A 107 13.39 14.93 9.39
CA PHE A 107 12.60 14.93 10.64
C PHE A 107 11.15 15.38 10.46
N TYR A 108 10.50 14.85 9.44
CA TYR A 108 9.13 15.22 9.13
C TYR A 108 9.00 16.76 8.97
N GLY A 109 10.00 17.38 8.34
CA GLY A 109 10.04 18.82 8.09
C GLY A 109 10.58 19.68 9.22
N ASN A 110 11.03 19.10 10.34
CA ASN A 110 11.47 19.82 11.55
C ASN A 110 10.42 20.84 12.06
N PRO A 111 9.21 20.38 12.39
CA PRO A 111 8.04 21.24 12.67
C PRO A 111 8.19 22.12 13.92
N THR A 112 9.16 21.81 14.77
CA THR A 112 9.45 22.55 16.01
C THR A 112 10.56 23.58 15.86
N ASN A 113 11.11 23.75 14.66
CA ASN A 113 12.29 24.59 14.39
C ASN A 113 13.47 24.23 15.31
N SER A 114 13.61 22.94 15.62
CA SER A 114 14.69 22.46 16.48
C SER A 114 16.05 22.55 15.77
N GLN A 115 17.13 22.46 16.54
CA GLN A 115 18.48 22.42 15.98
C GLN A 115 18.64 21.20 15.08
N THR A 116 19.10 21.41 13.86
CA THR A 116 19.33 20.34 12.89
C THR A 116 20.54 19.48 13.30
N PRO A 117 20.55 18.16 13.04
CA PRO A 117 21.65 17.27 13.43
C PRO A 117 22.94 17.52 12.66
N THR A 118 22.76 17.93 11.41
CA THR A 118 23.82 18.30 10.48
C THR A 118 23.51 19.68 9.91
N ASP A 119 24.43 20.24 9.13
CA ASP A 119 24.22 21.53 8.50
C ASP A 119 23.32 21.40 7.26
N TRP A 120 22.01 21.57 7.44
CA TRP A 120 21.05 21.48 6.34
C TRP A 120 21.12 22.66 5.36
N THR A 121 21.93 23.69 5.62
CA THR A 121 22.30 24.67 4.58
C THR A 121 23.26 24.09 3.54
N GLN A 122 23.93 22.98 3.86
CA GLN A 122 24.80 22.22 2.95
C GLN A 122 24.17 20.88 2.52
N PHE A 123 23.47 20.22 3.45
CA PHE A 123 22.92 18.88 3.27
C PHE A 123 21.39 18.86 3.06
N GLY A 124 20.77 20.02 2.88
CA GLY A 124 19.34 20.17 2.63
C GLY A 124 18.90 19.67 1.25
N PHE A 125 17.59 19.47 1.09
CA PHE A 125 17.01 19.04 -0.17
C PHE A 125 17.33 20.03 -1.31
N GLY A 126 17.66 19.50 -2.49
CA GLY A 126 18.04 20.26 -3.67
C GLY A 126 19.46 20.86 -3.65
N MET A 127 20.19 20.77 -2.52
CA MET A 127 21.60 21.17 -2.45
C MET A 127 22.50 20.24 -3.27
N GLU A 128 23.73 20.67 -3.56
CA GLU A 128 24.73 19.87 -4.29
C GLU A 128 24.98 18.49 -3.64
N ALA A 129 25.01 18.44 -2.30
CA ALA A 129 25.14 17.17 -1.59
C ALA A 129 23.95 16.23 -1.85
N PHE A 130 22.72 16.76 -1.86
CA PHE A 130 21.53 15.98 -2.16
C PHE A 130 21.52 15.50 -3.62
N GLN A 131 21.89 16.38 -4.56
CA GLN A 131 22.05 16.01 -5.98
C GLN A 131 23.02 14.83 -6.14
N HIS A 132 24.13 14.85 -5.40
CA HIS A 132 25.10 13.76 -5.41
C HIS A 132 24.48 12.47 -4.86
N VAL A 133 23.87 12.48 -3.67
CA VAL A 133 23.22 11.31 -3.07
C VAL A 133 22.12 10.75 -3.98
N PHE A 134 21.25 11.60 -4.53
CA PHE A 134 20.21 11.21 -5.49
C PHE A 134 20.80 10.50 -6.71
N SER A 135 21.84 11.08 -7.32
CA SER A 135 22.50 10.47 -8.48
C SER A 135 23.13 9.11 -8.16
N GLN A 136 23.71 8.94 -6.96
CA GLN A 136 24.32 7.68 -6.53
C GLN A 136 23.28 6.62 -6.19
N ALA A 137 22.15 7.02 -5.59
CA ALA A 137 21.02 6.14 -5.34
C ALA A 137 20.42 5.63 -6.66
N LEU A 138 20.14 6.54 -7.60
CA LEU A 138 19.64 6.19 -8.92
C LEU A 138 20.62 5.30 -9.70
N GLN A 139 21.92 5.60 -9.67
CA GLN A 139 22.92 4.74 -10.31
C GLN A 139 22.94 3.34 -9.68
N ALA A 140 22.83 3.21 -8.35
CA ALA A 140 22.73 1.89 -7.73
C ALA A 140 21.46 1.15 -8.13
N ALA A 141 20.33 1.84 -8.32
CA ALA A 141 19.12 1.21 -8.83
C ALA A 141 19.32 0.67 -10.26
N VAL A 142 19.98 1.44 -11.14
CA VAL A 142 20.37 0.99 -12.49
C VAL A 142 21.28 -0.24 -12.40
N ASP A 143 22.35 -0.18 -11.60
CA ASP A 143 23.33 -1.26 -11.46
C ASP A 143 22.72 -2.58 -10.95
N ASN A 144 21.60 -2.50 -10.23
CA ASN A 144 20.91 -3.64 -9.63
C ASN A 144 19.56 -3.96 -10.30
N GLU A 145 19.24 -3.33 -11.44
CA GLU A 145 18.00 -3.55 -12.20
C GLU A 145 16.73 -3.32 -11.36
N LEU A 146 16.76 -2.36 -10.44
CA LEU A 146 15.63 -1.97 -9.60
C LEU A 146 14.85 -0.81 -10.21
N LEU A 147 13.54 -0.79 -9.99
CA LEU A 147 12.72 0.39 -10.28
C LEU A 147 12.98 1.48 -9.24
N PHE A 148 13.08 2.71 -9.70
CA PHE A 148 13.38 3.87 -8.86
C PHE A 148 12.21 4.85 -8.86
N ASP A 149 11.52 4.95 -7.73
CA ASP A 149 10.56 6.01 -7.44
C ASP A 149 11.23 7.07 -6.56
N PHE A 150 10.78 8.31 -6.64
CA PHE A 150 11.33 9.40 -5.83
C PHE A 150 10.29 10.46 -5.49
N SER A 151 10.41 11.00 -4.29
CA SER A 151 9.62 12.15 -3.84
C SER A 151 10.00 13.45 -4.54
N LEU A 152 9.00 14.29 -4.82
CA LEU A 152 9.18 15.59 -5.48
C LEU A 152 9.69 16.72 -4.54
N GLY A 153 9.93 16.40 -3.29
CA GLY A 153 10.37 17.33 -2.26
C GLY A 153 10.89 16.60 -1.03
N ALA A 154 11.37 17.36 -0.04
CA ALA A 154 11.63 16.80 1.28
C ALA A 154 10.34 16.27 1.93
N ASN A 155 10.45 15.23 2.76
CA ASN A 155 9.35 14.64 3.53
C ASN A 155 8.19 14.22 2.61
N GLN A 156 7.02 14.86 2.64
CA GLN A 156 5.84 14.40 1.91
C GLN A 156 5.85 14.78 0.42
N GLY A 157 6.90 15.46 -0.02
CA GLY A 157 7.07 15.83 -1.42
C GLY A 157 6.25 17.05 -1.85
N GLN A 158 5.59 17.76 -0.93
CA GLN A 158 4.60 18.80 -1.22
C GLN A 158 5.16 20.22 -1.32
N GLY A 159 6.46 20.38 -1.06
CA GLY A 159 7.09 21.67 -0.85
C GLY A 159 8.28 21.90 -1.76
N SER A 160 8.49 23.16 -2.14
CA SER A 160 9.64 23.57 -2.94
C SER A 160 10.47 24.66 -2.27
N PRO A 161 11.81 24.66 -2.44
CA PRO A 161 12.71 25.66 -1.86
C PRO A 161 12.64 27.02 -2.57
N ILE A 162 11.53 27.73 -2.34
CA ILE A 162 11.17 28.95 -3.05
C ILE A 162 10.92 30.08 -2.05
N LYS A 163 11.16 31.31 -2.50
CA LYS A 163 10.92 32.50 -1.67
C LYS A 163 9.44 32.58 -1.27
N PRO A 164 9.11 32.80 0.02
CA PRO A 164 7.75 33.05 0.47
C PRO A 164 7.06 34.19 -0.29
N GLY A 165 5.76 34.05 -0.51
CA GLY A 165 4.96 35.01 -1.29
C GLY A 165 5.18 34.96 -2.80
N THR A 166 5.84 33.92 -3.34
CA THR A 166 5.93 33.71 -4.78
C THR A 166 4.60 33.15 -5.31
N ASP A 167 4.13 33.64 -6.46
CA ASP A 167 2.96 33.09 -7.14
C ASP A 167 3.17 31.59 -7.43
N GLY A 168 2.15 30.77 -7.16
CA GLY A 168 2.25 29.31 -7.20
C GLY A 168 2.56 28.66 -5.86
N LEU A 169 2.89 29.42 -4.81
CA LEU A 169 2.82 28.91 -3.43
C LEU A 169 1.38 28.89 -2.92
N ALA A 170 1.08 27.96 -2.00
CA ALA A 170 -0.27 27.76 -1.49
C ALA A 170 -0.90 29.04 -0.94
N VAL A 171 -2.19 29.22 -1.26
CA VAL A 171 -3.01 30.32 -0.77
C VAL A 171 -4.24 29.79 -0.03
N GLN A 172 -4.80 30.65 0.81
CA GLN A 172 -5.98 30.38 1.62
C GLN A 172 -6.91 31.59 1.59
N LEU A 173 -8.19 31.35 1.84
CA LEU A 173 -9.13 32.43 2.15
C LEU A 173 -9.20 32.59 3.67
N GLN A 174 -9.00 33.80 4.15
CA GLN A 174 -8.97 34.16 5.56
C GLN A 174 -10.21 35.00 5.93
N LEU A 175 -10.68 34.85 7.16
CA LEU A 175 -11.90 35.51 7.65
C LEU A 175 -11.58 36.58 8.69
N GLY A 176 -11.97 37.82 8.42
CA GLY A 176 -12.10 38.90 9.40
C GLY A 176 -13.55 39.09 9.82
N VAL A 177 -13.77 39.36 11.12
CA VAL A 177 -15.13 39.49 11.69
C VAL A 177 -15.18 40.64 12.68
N GLU A 178 -16.27 41.41 12.62
CA GLU A 178 -16.62 42.39 13.65
C GLU A 178 -18.11 42.28 14.02
N THR A 179 -18.45 42.46 15.29
CA THR A 179 -19.85 42.46 15.75
C THR A 179 -20.34 43.89 15.91
N LEU A 180 -21.37 44.26 15.14
CA LEU A 180 -21.92 45.61 15.06
C LEU A 180 -23.30 45.69 15.73
N LYS A 181 -23.69 46.90 16.14
CA LYS A 181 -25.01 47.18 16.71
C LYS A 181 -25.97 47.68 15.63
N SER A 182 -27.23 47.26 15.68
CA SER A 182 -28.27 47.78 14.79
C SER A 182 -28.48 49.29 15.00
N GLY A 183 -28.77 50.03 13.93
CA GLY A 183 -29.06 51.48 13.98
C GLY A 183 -27.86 52.37 14.31
N THR A 184 -26.63 51.87 14.16
CA THR A 184 -25.40 52.67 14.24
C THR A 184 -24.76 52.79 12.85
N THR A 185 -23.74 53.64 12.70
CA THR A 185 -22.92 53.70 11.48
C THR A 185 -21.55 53.10 11.78
N PHE A 186 -21.09 52.17 10.93
CA PHE A 186 -19.70 51.75 10.91
C PHE A 186 -18.93 52.67 9.96
N SER A 187 -17.85 53.28 10.45
CA SER A 187 -16.95 54.09 9.65
C SER A 187 -15.53 53.82 10.11
N GLY A 188 -14.76 53.11 9.29
CA GLY A 188 -13.43 52.67 9.70
C GLY A 188 -12.75 51.70 8.76
N PRO A 189 -11.51 51.30 9.09
CA PRO A 189 -10.84 50.21 8.40
C PRO A 189 -11.62 48.91 8.57
N LEU A 190 -11.63 48.09 7.51
CA LEU A 190 -12.19 46.75 7.55
C LEU A 190 -11.48 45.87 8.60
N PRO A 191 -12.19 44.96 9.29
CA PRO A 191 -11.54 43.98 10.16
C PRO A 191 -10.54 43.15 9.35
N GLY A 192 -9.35 42.94 9.93
CA GLY A 192 -8.34 42.05 9.35
C GLY A 192 -8.66 40.57 9.61
N PRO A 193 -7.90 39.65 8.99
CA PRO A 193 -7.95 38.22 9.31
C PRO A 193 -7.89 37.95 10.82
N GLN A 194 -8.71 37.02 11.30
CA GLN A 194 -8.70 36.56 12.68
C GLN A 194 -7.49 35.66 12.97
N ASN A 195 -7.18 35.48 14.26
CA ASN A 195 -6.18 34.52 14.71
C ASN A 195 -6.71 33.08 14.56
N LEU A 196 -5.86 32.20 14.04
CA LEU A 196 -6.17 30.78 13.88
C LEU A 196 -6.15 30.02 15.21
N THR A 197 -6.94 28.94 15.28
CA THR A 197 -7.06 28.09 16.47
C THR A 197 -6.46 26.70 16.28
N GLY A 198 -6.15 26.03 17.41
CA GLY A 198 -5.83 24.60 17.45
C GLY A 198 -4.69 24.18 16.53
N THR A 199 -4.90 23.06 15.83
CA THR A 199 -3.94 22.42 14.92
C THR A 199 -3.49 23.35 13.79
N LEU A 200 -4.34 24.25 13.29
CA LEU A 200 -3.92 25.17 12.22
C LEU A 200 -2.80 26.12 12.66
N ARG A 201 -2.79 26.53 13.94
CA ARG A 201 -1.75 27.40 14.50
C ARG A 201 -0.52 26.62 14.95
N SER A 202 -0.70 25.42 15.52
CA SER A 202 0.41 24.63 16.08
C SER A 202 1.03 23.63 15.10
N GLY A 203 0.34 23.32 14.00
CA GLY A 203 0.67 22.22 13.11
C GLY A 203 0.47 20.84 13.74
N GLY A 204 -0.21 20.74 14.89
CA GLY A 204 -0.45 19.45 15.56
C GLY A 204 0.79 18.77 16.13
N GLY A 205 1.96 19.44 16.08
CA GLY A 205 3.24 18.90 16.55
C GLY A 205 4.03 18.10 15.50
N PHE A 206 3.44 17.79 14.35
CA PHE A 206 4.10 17.08 13.26
C PHE A 206 4.14 17.91 11.95
N MET A 207 3.23 18.85 11.74
CA MET A 207 3.31 19.84 10.66
C MET A 207 3.87 21.17 11.18
N HIS A 208 4.34 22.04 10.28
CA HIS A 208 4.48 23.45 10.61
C HIS A 208 3.12 24.12 10.66
N GLY A 209 2.83 24.77 11.78
CA GLY A 209 1.65 25.61 11.91
C GLY A 209 1.67 26.79 10.94
N LEU A 210 0.48 27.26 10.59
CA LEU A 210 0.33 28.47 9.80
C LEU A 210 0.81 29.68 10.62
N THR A 211 1.68 30.49 10.02
CA THR A 211 2.07 31.78 10.60
C THR A 211 0.87 32.73 10.65
N SER A 212 0.93 33.75 11.50
CA SER A 212 -0.13 34.76 11.57
C SER A 212 -0.45 35.26 10.16
N PRO A 213 -1.71 35.21 9.72
CA PRO A 213 -2.07 35.47 8.34
C PRO A 213 -1.59 36.85 7.91
N GLU A 214 -0.63 36.91 6.97
CA GLU A 214 -0.35 38.15 6.26
C GLU A 214 -1.64 38.59 5.57
N LYS A 215 -2.04 39.83 5.82
CA LYS A 215 -3.27 40.40 5.26
C LYS A 215 -3.12 40.44 3.74
N GLY A 216 -3.83 39.53 3.08
CA GLY A 216 -3.79 39.37 1.63
C GLY A 216 -4.73 40.32 0.88
N GLN A 217 -5.17 39.92 -0.31
CA GLN A 217 -6.07 40.70 -1.16
C GLN A 217 -7.54 40.56 -0.71
N LEU A 218 -8.25 41.68 -0.54
CA LEU A 218 -9.69 41.66 -0.25
C LEU A 218 -10.48 41.04 -1.42
N LYS A 219 -11.32 40.05 -1.11
CA LYS A 219 -12.22 39.39 -2.09
C LYS A 219 -13.68 39.74 -1.91
N ALA A 220 -14.13 39.91 -0.67
CA ALA A 220 -15.52 40.26 -0.39
C ALA A 220 -15.70 40.90 0.99
N VAL A 221 -16.76 41.68 1.13
CA VAL A 221 -17.30 42.18 2.41
C VAL A 221 -18.79 41.88 2.48
N LEU A 222 -19.21 41.20 3.54
CA LEU A 222 -20.61 40.88 3.80
C LEU A 222 -21.05 41.40 5.17
N ALA A 223 -22.34 41.62 5.36
CA ALA A 223 -22.92 41.73 6.69
C ALA A 223 -24.19 40.88 6.83
N GLY A 224 -24.49 40.43 8.04
CA GLY A 224 -25.67 39.65 8.37
C GLY A 224 -26.13 39.86 9.80
N LYS A 225 -27.44 39.94 10.02
CA LYS A 225 -28.06 40.09 11.33
C LYS A 225 -28.00 38.77 12.10
N ILE A 226 -27.59 38.82 13.37
CA ILE A 226 -27.57 37.67 14.25
C ILE A 226 -29.00 37.36 14.73
N LEU A 227 -29.42 36.09 14.63
CA LEU A 227 -30.67 35.63 15.19
C LEU A 227 -30.56 35.48 16.72
N PRO A 228 -31.62 35.79 17.49
CA PRO A 228 -31.63 35.53 18.93
C PRO A 228 -31.35 34.05 19.19
N GLU A 229 -30.44 33.73 20.12
CA GLU A 229 -30.10 32.36 20.52
C GLU A 229 -31.39 31.55 20.78
N GLN A 230 -31.67 30.54 19.96
CA GLN A 230 -32.56 29.47 20.37
C GLN A 230 -31.80 28.68 21.44
N ALA A 231 -32.25 28.77 22.68
CA ALA A 231 -31.67 28.07 23.82
C ALA A 231 -31.71 26.54 23.59
N LEU A 232 -30.67 26.00 22.97
CA LEU A 232 -30.24 24.64 23.17
C LEU A 232 -29.25 24.69 24.34
N ASN A 233 -29.59 24.00 25.44
CA ASN A 233 -28.82 23.93 26.68
C ASN A 233 -27.29 23.92 26.40
N GLU A 234 -26.64 25.05 26.66
CA GLU A 234 -25.25 25.29 26.33
C GLU A 234 -24.34 24.40 27.19
N SER A 235 -23.89 23.28 26.62
CA SER A 235 -22.49 22.94 26.83
C SER A 235 -21.65 24.04 26.19
N ILE A 236 -20.51 24.38 26.80
CA ILE A 236 -19.53 25.31 26.24
C ILE A 236 -18.90 24.62 25.01
N ALA A 237 -19.64 24.56 23.90
CA ALA A 237 -19.18 23.96 22.66
C ALA A 237 -18.20 24.91 21.98
N HIS A 238 -17.03 24.39 21.64
CA HIS A 238 -16.05 25.08 20.82
C HIS A 238 -15.92 24.33 19.48
N PRO A 239 -16.13 24.99 18.33
CA PRO A 239 -16.44 26.42 18.15
C PRO A 239 -17.88 26.80 18.53
N LYS A 240 -18.11 28.10 18.79
CA LYS A 240 -19.47 28.64 18.99
C LYS A 240 -20.18 28.75 17.64
N LEU A 241 -21.34 28.10 17.49
CA LEU A 241 -22.18 28.24 16.31
C LEU A 241 -23.04 29.51 16.38
N VAL A 242 -22.95 30.39 15.39
CA VAL A 242 -23.70 31.66 15.29
C VAL A 242 -24.70 31.59 14.15
N TYR A 243 -25.99 31.77 14.48
CA TYR A 243 -27.07 31.78 13.49
C TYR A 243 -27.35 33.18 12.96
N LEU A 244 -27.42 33.34 11.64
CA LEU A 244 -27.73 34.60 10.97
C LEU A 244 -29.12 34.54 10.31
N ASP A 245 -29.76 35.71 10.16
CA ASP A 245 -30.96 35.88 9.36
C ASP A 245 -30.56 35.92 7.88
N GLU A 246 -30.92 34.89 7.11
CA GLU A 246 -30.55 34.78 5.71
C GLU A 246 -31.03 35.98 4.88
N ALA A 247 -32.24 36.49 5.14
CA ALA A 247 -32.81 37.60 4.39
C ALA A 247 -32.04 38.91 4.61
N SER A 248 -31.24 38.97 5.67
CA SER A 248 -30.42 40.12 6.02
C SER A 248 -29.01 40.11 5.41
N ILE A 249 -28.59 39.00 4.78
CA ILE A 249 -27.23 38.88 4.23
C ILE A 249 -27.05 39.85 3.06
N ILE A 250 -26.13 40.80 3.19
CA ILE A 250 -25.87 41.87 2.23
C ILE A 250 -24.39 41.88 1.82
N ASN A 251 -24.14 42.05 0.52
CA ASN A 251 -22.80 42.26 -0.04
C ASN A 251 -22.44 43.74 -0.10
N LEU A 252 -21.49 44.14 0.75
CA LEU A 252 -21.01 45.52 0.91
C LEU A 252 -19.70 45.79 0.15
N THR A 253 -19.18 44.82 -0.61
CA THR A 253 -17.87 44.93 -1.29
C THR A 253 -17.77 46.19 -2.16
N HIS A 254 -18.85 46.58 -2.82
CA HIS A 254 -18.89 47.76 -3.68
C HIS A 254 -18.83 49.11 -2.94
N LEU A 255 -19.05 49.11 -1.62
CA LEU A 255 -18.96 50.31 -0.77
C LEU A 255 -17.55 50.51 -0.17
N VAL A 256 -16.63 49.58 -0.43
CA VAL A 256 -15.28 49.62 0.13
C VAL A 256 -14.38 50.49 -0.72
N HIS A 257 -13.71 51.45 -0.08
CA HIS A 257 -12.69 52.28 -0.70
C HIS A 257 -11.45 52.33 0.19
N ASN A 258 -10.28 52.04 -0.39
CA ASN A 258 -9.00 51.98 0.34
C ASN A 258 -9.09 51.15 1.64
N GLU A 259 -9.73 49.97 1.55
CA GLU A 259 -9.97 49.05 2.67
C GLU A 259 -10.73 49.66 3.86
N LYS A 260 -11.48 50.73 3.61
CA LYS A 260 -12.40 51.33 4.58
C LYS A 260 -13.83 51.14 4.12
N LEU A 261 -14.70 50.99 5.10
CA LEU A 261 -16.14 50.90 4.89
C LEU A 261 -16.81 52.03 5.68
N GLU A 262 -17.73 52.71 5.01
CA GLU A 262 -18.73 53.55 5.65
C GLU A 262 -20.10 52.96 5.33
N TRP A 263 -20.81 52.51 6.37
CA TRP A 263 -22.09 51.81 6.19
C TRP A 263 -23.02 52.08 7.38
N GLU A 264 -24.24 52.53 7.06
CA GLU A 264 -25.32 52.67 8.04
C GLU A 264 -25.98 51.31 8.26
N ILE A 265 -25.82 50.74 9.46
CA ILE A 265 -26.37 49.44 9.80
C ILE A 265 -27.90 49.59 9.96
N PRO A 266 -28.71 48.71 9.32
CA PRO A 266 -30.16 48.78 9.40
C PRO A 266 -30.70 48.95 10.83
N SER A 267 -31.62 49.90 11.00
CA SER A 267 -32.26 50.18 12.28
C SER A 267 -33.07 48.99 12.79
N GLY A 268 -33.10 48.79 14.11
CA GLY A 268 -33.88 47.72 14.75
C GLY A 268 -33.23 47.22 16.02
N ASN A 269 -33.69 46.07 16.52
CA ASN A 269 -33.11 45.38 17.66
C ASN A 269 -32.17 44.26 17.20
N GLY A 270 -31.07 44.05 17.93
CA GLY A 270 -30.12 42.96 17.72
C GLY A 270 -28.71 43.41 17.29
N LYS A 271 -27.86 42.42 17.03
CA LYS A 271 -26.47 42.59 16.59
C LYS A 271 -26.31 42.10 15.16
N TRP A 272 -25.30 42.60 14.48
CA TRP A 272 -24.89 42.18 13.14
C TRP A 272 -23.46 41.65 13.17
N LYS A 273 -23.12 40.77 12.25
CA LYS A 273 -21.73 40.40 11.94
C LYS A 273 -21.34 41.07 10.62
N LEU A 274 -20.21 41.76 10.62
CA LEU A 274 -19.50 42.21 9.43
C LEU A 274 -18.40 41.19 9.14
N PHE A 275 -18.35 40.67 7.93
CA PHE A 275 -17.39 39.70 7.45
C PHE A 275 -16.53 40.30 6.36
N THR A 276 -15.24 40.00 6.39
CA THR A 276 -14.28 40.37 5.34
C THR A 276 -13.47 39.14 4.96
N PHE A 277 -13.29 38.92 3.66
CA PHE A 277 -12.62 37.73 3.13
C PHE A 277 -11.35 38.15 2.40
N TRP A 278 -10.21 37.62 2.85
CA TRP A 278 -8.88 38.00 2.36
C TRP A 278 -8.17 36.78 1.77
N GLU A 279 -7.70 36.86 0.53
CA GLU A 279 -6.87 35.82 -0.09
C GLU A 279 -5.40 36.12 0.17
N GLY A 280 -4.73 35.26 0.93
CA GLY A 280 -3.31 35.40 1.26
C GLY A 280 -2.59 34.06 1.20
N HIS A 281 -1.26 34.09 1.15
CA HIS A 281 -0.46 32.87 1.19
C HIS A 281 -0.66 32.14 2.53
N THR A 282 -0.55 30.82 2.50
CA THR A 282 -0.43 30.02 3.72
C THR A 282 0.93 30.25 4.37
N ASN A 283 1.97 30.43 3.54
CA ASN A 283 3.38 30.41 3.93
C ASN A 283 3.70 29.20 4.83
N GLN A 284 2.98 28.10 4.64
CA GLN A 284 3.23 26.87 5.37
C GLN A 284 4.60 26.33 4.94
N ILE A 285 5.46 26.12 5.91
CA ILE A 285 6.76 25.50 5.71
C ILE A 285 6.52 23.99 5.61
N SER A 286 7.03 23.37 4.54
CA SER A 286 7.03 21.91 4.39
C SER A 286 8.30 21.31 5.03
N CYS A 287 9.43 22.00 4.93
CA CYS A 287 10.67 21.60 5.58
C CYS A 287 11.51 22.80 5.97
N PHE A 288 11.94 22.87 7.24
CA PHE A 288 12.79 23.94 7.74
C PHE A 288 14.26 23.52 7.83
N ASN A 289 15.15 24.21 7.11
CA ASN A 289 16.58 23.87 7.02
C ASN A 289 17.48 24.56 8.08
N GLY A 290 16.89 25.26 9.05
CA GLY A 290 17.62 25.98 10.10
C GLY A 290 17.72 27.48 9.85
N GLU A 291 18.09 28.23 10.89
CA GLU A 291 18.05 29.70 10.90
C GLU A 291 19.20 30.37 10.10
N ASN A 292 20.26 29.62 9.79
CA ASN A 292 21.47 30.17 9.16
C ASN A 292 21.35 30.33 7.63
N GLY A 293 20.25 29.86 7.03
CA GLY A 293 20.06 29.92 5.59
C GLY A 293 19.82 31.33 5.05
N THR A 294 20.54 31.69 3.99
CA THR A 294 20.49 33.02 3.36
C THR A 294 19.76 33.00 2.02
N THR A 295 19.81 31.89 1.28
CA THR A 295 19.11 31.68 0.00
C THR A 295 17.78 30.93 0.18
N PRO A 296 16.84 30.95 -0.80
CA PRO A 296 15.63 30.12 -0.73
C PRO A 296 15.93 28.63 -0.51
N LEU A 297 16.96 28.09 -1.18
CA LEU A 297 17.40 26.70 -1.03
C LEU A 297 17.88 26.40 0.40
N GLU A 298 18.66 27.31 0.99
CA GLU A 298 19.19 27.16 2.35
C GLU A 298 18.12 27.33 3.44
N LYS A 299 17.01 27.99 3.14
CA LYS A 299 15.91 28.23 4.10
C LYS A 299 14.92 27.06 4.20
N GLY A 300 14.96 26.13 3.25
CA GLY A 300 14.03 25.01 3.18
C GLY A 300 12.84 25.26 2.27
N SER A 301 11.80 24.45 2.41
CA SER A 301 10.72 24.32 1.43
C SER A 301 9.38 24.87 1.92
N TYR A 302 8.63 25.49 1.01
CA TYR A 302 7.27 25.99 1.24
C TYR A 302 6.27 25.22 0.40
N VAL A 303 5.08 24.99 0.96
CA VAL A 303 3.99 24.28 0.30
C VAL A 303 3.56 25.02 -0.98
N VAL A 304 3.50 24.29 -2.09
CA VAL A 304 2.99 24.81 -3.38
C VAL A 304 1.46 24.81 -3.43
N ASP A 305 0.87 25.61 -4.31
CA ASP A 305 -0.57 25.64 -4.51
C ASP A 305 -1.05 24.36 -5.22
N HIS A 306 -1.48 23.38 -4.42
CA HIS A 306 -2.03 22.12 -4.90
C HIS A 306 -3.36 22.28 -5.65
N PHE A 307 -3.94 23.48 -5.69
CA PHE A 307 -5.17 23.77 -6.41
C PHE A 307 -4.93 24.59 -7.68
N SER A 308 -3.69 24.67 -8.17
CA SER A 308 -3.44 25.32 -9.46
C SER A 308 -2.38 24.63 -10.31
N ARG A 309 -2.54 24.79 -11.62
CA ARG A 309 -1.51 24.45 -12.60
C ARG A 309 -0.20 25.19 -12.32
N LEU A 310 -0.28 26.46 -11.89
CA LEU A 310 0.92 27.27 -11.60
C LEU A 310 1.70 26.69 -10.41
N GLY A 311 1.02 26.20 -9.37
CA GLY A 311 1.68 25.52 -8.27
C GLY A 311 2.47 24.29 -8.73
N ALA A 312 1.87 23.47 -9.60
CA ALA A 312 2.55 22.32 -10.19
C ALA A 312 3.74 22.69 -11.09
N GLU A 313 3.61 23.75 -11.89
CA GLU A 313 4.70 24.27 -12.72
C GLU A 313 5.88 24.74 -11.88
N VAL A 314 5.60 25.52 -10.83
CA VAL A 314 6.61 26.03 -9.91
C VAL A 314 7.31 24.89 -9.16
N HIS A 315 6.56 23.87 -8.75
CA HIS A 315 7.06 22.68 -8.09
C HIS A 315 8.07 21.91 -8.96
N THR A 316 7.61 21.49 -10.13
CA THR A 316 8.40 20.71 -11.09
C THR A 316 9.60 21.48 -11.61
N GLN A 317 9.47 22.79 -11.88
CA GLN A 317 10.58 23.63 -12.32
C GLN A 317 11.66 23.76 -11.23
N SER A 318 11.26 23.88 -9.96
CA SER A 318 12.20 23.90 -8.84
C SER A 318 12.97 22.59 -8.75
N PHE A 319 12.28 21.46 -8.88
CA PHE A 319 12.88 20.13 -8.87
C PHE A 319 13.85 19.93 -10.04
N GLU A 320 13.47 20.35 -11.25
CA GLU A 320 14.33 20.26 -12.43
C GLU A 320 15.62 21.06 -12.27
N ASN A 321 15.53 22.26 -11.72
CA ASN A 321 16.67 23.15 -11.54
C ASN A 321 17.62 22.68 -10.42
N SER A 322 17.09 22.01 -9.40
CA SER A 322 17.84 21.68 -8.17
C SER A 322 18.18 20.20 -8.01
N VAL A 323 17.53 19.29 -8.73
CA VAL A 323 17.77 17.83 -8.62
C VAL A 323 18.06 17.20 -9.98
N LEU A 324 17.31 17.55 -11.03
CA LEU A 324 17.49 17.00 -12.38
C LEU A 324 18.33 17.90 -13.29
N ASN A 325 19.29 18.61 -12.73
CA ASN A 325 20.13 19.57 -13.46
C ASN A 325 21.29 18.93 -14.25
N ASN A 326 21.43 17.59 -14.19
CA ASN A 326 22.45 16.82 -14.88
C ASN A 326 21.84 15.83 -15.89
N GLU A 327 22.42 15.76 -17.10
CA GLU A 327 22.00 14.87 -18.19
C GLU A 327 22.11 13.38 -17.82
N SER A 328 23.18 12.96 -17.12
CA SER A 328 23.35 11.55 -16.73
C SER A 328 22.25 11.08 -15.77
N THR A 329 21.82 11.93 -14.85
CA THR A 329 20.69 11.65 -13.96
C THR A 329 19.41 11.45 -14.77
N ARG A 330 19.16 12.29 -15.78
CA ARG A 330 17.97 12.16 -16.65
C ARG A 330 17.99 10.89 -17.49
N ASP A 331 19.16 10.47 -18.00
CA ASP A 331 19.27 9.25 -18.77
C ASP A 331 19.10 7.98 -17.92
N ASN A 332 19.64 7.99 -16.69
CA ASN A 332 19.38 6.91 -15.74
C ASN A 332 17.90 6.85 -15.33
N LEU A 333 17.21 7.99 -15.19
CA LEU A 333 15.77 8.02 -14.95
C LEU A 333 14.97 7.40 -16.08
N LYS A 334 15.33 7.63 -17.35
CA LYS A 334 14.66 6.95 -18.47
C LYS A 334 14.86 5.43 -18.46
N SER A 335 15.94 4.96 -17.86
CA SER A 335 16.30 3.53 -17.82
C SER A 335 15.56 2.79 -16.70
N ASN A 336 15.56 3.35 -15.48
CA ASN A 336 15.05 2.67 -14.28
C ASN A 336 14.07 3.49 -13.45
N GLY A 337 13.88 4.78 -13.77
CA GLY A 337 12.88 5.62 -13.12
C GLY A 337 11.48 5.11 -13.43
N ARG A 338 10.63 5.03 -12.40
CA ARG A 338 9.26 4.54 -12.54
C ARG A 338 8.24 5.60 -12.14
N TYR A 339 8.25 6.07 -10.90
CA TYR A 339 7.34 7.13 -10.45
C TYR A 339 8.07 8.34 -9.88
N ALA A 340 7.75 9.53 -10.41
CA ALA A 340 7.78 10.74 -9.59
C ALA A 340 6.59 10.68 -8.64
N TRP A 341 6.80 10.92 -7.35
CA TRP A 341 5.82 10.59 -6.33
C TRP A 341 5.60 11.72 -5.30
N GLU A 342 4.36 11.83 -4.81
CA GLU A 342 3.95 12.69 -3.68
C GLU A 342 3.19 11.86 -2.64
N ASP A 343 3.52 12.06 -1.37
CA ASP A 343 2.92 11.36 -0.22
C ASP A 343 1.52 11.90 0.09
N SER A 344 0.96 11.44 1.22
CA SER A 344 -0.25 11.97 1.84
C SER A 344 -0.22 13.50 1.97
N MET A 345 -1.39 14.15 2.09
CA MET A 345 -1.47 15.62 2.06
C MET A 345 -1.53 16.30 3.44
N GLU A 346 -0.40 16.73 3.98
CA GLU A 346 -0.26 17.48 5.26
C GLU A 346 -0.39 18.99 5.10
N LEU A 347 -1.47 19.43 4.43
CA LEU A 347 -1.71 20.83 4.12
C LEU A 347 -2.73 21.48 5.07
N LEU A 348 -2.40 22.68 5.54
CA LEU A 348 -3.22 23.47 6.45
C LEU A 348 -3.75 24.74 5.78
N PHE A 349 -5.02 25.07 6.04
CA PHE A 349 -5.68 26.26 5.52
C PHE A 349 -6.71 26.80 6.51
N ALA A 350 -6.90 28.11 6.56
CA ALA A 350 -8.10 28.72 7.15
C ALA A 350 -9.36 28.31 6.34
N LEU A 351 -9.26 28.38 5.02
CA LEU A 351 -10.14 27.74 4.06
C LEU A 351 -9.29 27.45 2.80
N PRO A 352 -9.23 26.21 2.29
CA PRO A 352 -8.47 25.87 1.09
C PRO A 352 -8.89 26.74 -0.10
N TRP A 353 -7.94 27.26 -0.87
CA TRP A 353 -8.24 28.27 -1.89
C TRP A 353 -7.23 28.28 -3.04
N THR A 354 -7.54 28.99 -4.11
CA THR A 354 -6.60 29.32 -5.21
C THR A 354 -7.04 30.60 -5.92
N HIS A 355 -6.12 31.22 -6.66
CA HIS A 355 -6.42 32.42 -7.44
C HIS A 355 -7.53 32.16 -8.48
N GLY A 356 -8.50 33.08 -8.56
CA GLY A 356 -9.63 32.99 -9.50
C GLY A 356 -10.73 32.00 -9.09
N PHE A 357 -10.75 31.54 -7.83
CA PHE A 357 -11.71 30.53 -7.37
C PHE A 357 -13.18 30.98 -7.50
N LEU A 358 -13.51 32.25 -7.20
CA LEU A 358 -14.90 32.73 -7.25
C LEU A 358 -15.45 32.70 -8.68
N GLU A 359 -14.63 33.07 -9.67
CA GLU A 359 -14.97 33.03 -11.09
C GLU A 359 -15.17 31.58 -11.56
N ARG A 360 -14.28 30.67 -11.15
CA ARG A 360 -14.38 29.23 -11.43
C ARG A 360 -15.62 28.60 -10.81
N PHE A 361 -15.96 28.99 -9.57
CA PHE A 361 -17.17 28.53 -8.92
C PHE A 361 -18.41 29.02 -9.66
N GLN A 362 -18.47 30.31 -9.98
CA GLN A 362 -19.63 30.90 -10.64
C GLN A 362 -19.84 30.32 -12.04
N SER A 363 -18.77 30.09 -12.80
CA SER A 363 -18.85 29.45 -14.12
C SER A 363 -19.32 28.00 -14.04
N THR A 364 -18.92 27.28 -12.98
CA THR A 364 -19.29 25.87 -12.77
C THR A 364 -20.72 25.70 -12.29
N HIS A 365 -21.17 26.53 -11.34
CA HIS A 365 -22.43 26.31 -10.60
C HIS A 365 -23.53 27.30 -10.94
N GLY A 366 -23.23 28.36 -11.70
CA GLY A 366 -24.21 29.33 -12.21
C GLY A 366 -24.65 30.40 -11.21
N TYR A 367 -24.01 30.51 -10.04
CA TYR A 367 -24.28 31.55 -9.04
C TYR A 367 -23.02 31.94 -8.28
N SER A 368 -23.04 33.13 -7.66
CA SER A 368 -21.91 33.62 -6.87
C SER A 368 -21.82 32.91 -5.51
N LEU A 369 -20.62 32.42 -5.16
CA LEU A 369 -20.35 31.85 -3.85
C LEU A 369 -20.31 32.90 -2.74
N VAL A 370 -20.14 34.19 -3.08
CA VAL A 370 -19.84 35.27 -2.12
C VAL A 370 -20.80 35.26 -0.94
N LYS A 371 -22.12 35.21 -1.18
CA LYS A 371 -23.15 35.18 -0.11
C LYS A 371 -22.84 34.10 0.93
N TYR A 372 -22.36 32.94 0.50
CA TYR A 372 -22.23 31.71 1.28
C TYR A 372 -20.85 31.49 1.91
N LEU A 373 -19.87 32.37 1.66
CA LEU A 373 -18.53 32.24 2.24
C LEU A 373 -18.49 32.06 3.77
N PRO A 374 -19.32 32.73 4.60
CA PRO A 374 -19.33 32.49 6.04
C PRO A 374 -19.61 31.02 6.43
N LEU A 375 -20.38 30.29 5.61
CA LEU A 375 -20.75 28.90 5.87
C LEU A 375 -19.59 27.91 5.64
N LEU A 376 -18.53 28.34 4.95
CA LEU A 376 -17.44 27.46 4.52
C LEU A 376 -16.33 27.33 5.57
N PHE A 377 -16.18 28.32 6.45
CA PHE A 377 -15.21 28.31 7.54
C PHE A 377 -15.68 27.39 8.67
N SER A 378 -15.59 26.09 8.43
CA SER A 378 -16.01 25.03 9.34
C SER A 378 -14.92 23.96 9.44
N LYS A 379 -14.94 23.16 10.51
CA LYS A 379 -14.01 22.03 10.66
C LYS A 379 -14.06 21.07 9.47
N GLU A 380 -15.20 20.88 8.83
CA GLU A 380 -15.31 19.95 7.69
C GLU A 380 -14.49 20.36 6.46
N ASN A 381 -14.02 21.61 6.40
CA ASN A 381 -13.14 22.10 5.33
C ASN A 381 -11.69 22.25 5.79
N SER A 382 -11.32 21.69 6.95
CA SER A 382 -9.94 21.61 7.42
C SER A 382 -9.30 20.26 7.09
N PHE A 383 -7.98 20.19 7.27
CA PHE A 383 -7.25 18.93 7.34
C PHE A 383 -7.97 17.94 8.27
N ASP A 384 -8.21 16.73 7.76
CA ASP A 384 -8.86 15.58 8.44
C ASP A 384 -10.20 15.91 9.13
N ALA A 385 -10.89 16.96 8.67
CA ALA A 385 -12.05 17.55 9.35
C ALA A 385 -11.85 17.81 10.86
N ALA A 386 -10.59 17.98 11.31
CA ALA A 386 -10.20 17.83 12.70
C ALA A 386 -10.38 19.10 13.55
N SER A 387 -10.37 20.29 12.94
CA SER A 387 -10.38 21.54 13.70
C SER A 387 -10.98 22.70 12.92
N SER A 388 -11.86 23.45 13.56
CA SER A 388 -12.37 24.71 13.00
C SER A 388 -11.25 25.76 12.93
N PRO A 389 -11.22 26.61 11.89
CA PRO A 389 -10.16 27.59 11.73
C PRO A 389 -10.23 28.73 12.76
N TYR A 390 -11.43 29.00 13.29
CA TYR A 390 -11.71 30.10 14.22
C TYR A 390 -12.64 29.65 15.35
N THR A 391 -12.83 30.54 16.33
CA THR A 391 -13.65 30.28 17.53
C THR A 391 -15.16 30.30 17.29
N GLU A 392 -15.60 30.85 16.16
CA GLU A 392 -17.00 30.91 15.75
C GLU A 392 -17.18 30.28 14.36
N GLU A 393 -18.24 29.48 14.21
CA GLU A 393 -18.76 29.01 12.92
C GLU A 393 -20.13 29.66 12.65
N TYR A 394 -20.54 29.74 11.38
CA TYR A 394 -21.75 30.48 10.99
C TYR A 394 -22.74 29.59 10.24
N SER A 395 -24.03 29.75 10.54
CA SER A 395 -25.11 29.05 9.87
C SER A 395 -26.29 29.97 9.59
N TYR A 396 -26.93 29.78 8.44
CA TYR A 396 -28.20 30.41 8.08
C TYR A 396 -28.80 29.70 6.86
N GLY A 397 -30.11 29.89 6.68
CA GLY A 397 -30.87 29.18 5.64
C GLY A 397 -30.97 27.67 5.90
N GLU A 398 -31.69 26.98 5.03
CA GLU A 398 -31.89 25.53 5.10
C GLU A 398 -31.02 24.81 4.05
N TYR A 399 -29.71 25.03 4.12
CA TYR A 399 -28.74 24.52 3.14
C TYR A 399 -28.10 23.19 3.51
N THR A 400 -28.13 22.84 4.79
CA THR A 400 -27.51 21.63 5.32
C THR A 400 -28.51 20.49 5.31
N LYS A 401 -28.18 19.42 4.59
CA LYS A 401 -28.87 18.13 4.66
C LYS A 401 -27.82 17.08 4.95
N ASP A 402 -28.11 16.21 5.92
CA ASP A 402 -27.24 15.08 6.26
C ASP A 402 -25.80 15.49 6.64
N GLY A 403 -25.64 16.63 7.34
CA GLY A 403 -24.37 17.06 7.94
C GLY A 403 -23.67 18.21 7.19
N SER A 404 -23.65 18.21 5.85
CA SER A 404 -22.95 19.24 5.07
C SER A 404 -23.89 20.19 4.30
N SER A 405 -23.51 21.47 4.21
CA SER A 405 -24.19 22.46 3.37
C SER A 405 -23.98 22.14 1.88
N ILE A 406 -25.05 22.26 1.06
CA ILE A 406 -24.94 22.11 -0.40
C ILE A 406 -23.92 23.08 -1.02
N HIS A 407 -23.71 24.24 -0.39
CA HIS A 407 -22.69 25.20 -0.82
C HIS A 407 -21.27 24.73 -0.49
N SER A 408 -21.09 24.02 0.63
CA SER A 408 -19.82 23.38 0.98
C SER A 408 -19.51 22.23 0.01
N VAL A 409 -20.50 21.38 -0.29
CA VAL A 409 -20.36 20.31 -1.30
C VAL A 409 -19.95 20.88 -2.66
N LYS A 410 -20.61 21.94 -3.13
CA LYS A 410 -20.26 22.61 -4.40
C LYS A 410 -18.91 23.30 -4.37
N PHE A 411 -18.51 23.85 -3.22
CA PHE A 411 -17.17 24.40 -3.00
C PHE A 411 -16.11 23.30 -3.17
N ARG A 412 -16.26 22.16 -2.49
CA ARG A 412 -15.35 21.01 -2.60
C ARG A 412 -15.30 20.46 -4.03
N GLN A 413 -16.43 20.39 -4.74
CA GLN A 413 -16.45 20.01 -6.16
C GLN A 413 -15.62 20.95 -7.05
N THR A 414 -15.64 22.26 -6.79
CA THR A 414 -14.78 23.22 -7.50
C THR A 414 -13.32 23.02 -7.12
N LEU A 415 -13.02 22.82 -5.83
CA LEU A 415 -11.67 22.55 -5.34
C LEU A 415 -11.07 21.27 -5.93
N SER A 416 -11.86 20.19 -6.02
CA SER A 416 -11.51 18.94 -6.69
C SER A 416 -11.12 19.12 -8.14
N ARG A 417 -11.83 19.99 -8.89
CA ARG A 417 -11.45 20.29 -10.28
C ARG A 417 -10.11 21.00 -10.35
N CYS A 418 -9.88 21.95 -9.44
CA CYS A 418 -8.62 22.66 -9.33
C CYS A 418 -7.44 21.72 -8.99
N TYR A 419 -7.62 20.80 -8.04
CA TYR A 419 -6.59 19.80 -7.70
C TYR A 419 -6.30 18.84 -8.87
N ARG A 420 -7.31 18.47 -9.66
CA ARG A 420 -7.08 17.67 -10.87
C ARG A 420 -6.24 18.39 -11.92
N GLU A 421 -6.32 19.73 -12.01
CA GLU A 421 -5.40 20.51 -12.87
C GLU A 421 -3.95 20.39 -12.39
N TYR A 422 -3.71 20.38 -11.07
CA TYR A 422 -2.40 20.14 -10.46
C TYR A 422 -1.86 18.74 -10.75
N LEU A 423 -2.67 17.70 -10.51
CA LEU A 423 -2.30 16.29 -10.77
C LEU A 423 -2.03 16.03 -12.25
N GLN A 424 -2.85 16.58 -13.13
CA GLN A 424 -2.69 16.43 -14.57
C GLN A 424 -1.37 17.05 -15.04
N TYR A 425 -1.00 18.22 -14.53
CA TYR A 425 0.28 18.84 -14.88
C TYR A 425 1.47 17.97 -14.46
N HIS A 426 1.48 17.43 -13.24
CA HIS A 426 2.55 16.52 -12.79
C HIS A 426 2.63 15.26 -13.64
N THR A 427 1.49 14.69 -14.03
CA THR A 427 1.43 13.54 -14.94
C THR A 427 2.04 13.87 -16.30
N GLU A 428 1.65 15.01 -16.90
CA GLU A 428 2.20 15.49 -18.18
C GLU A 428 3.72 15.73 -18.08
N TRP A 429 4.17 16.33 -16.98
CA TRP A 429 5.59 16.57 -16.72
C TRP A 429 6.39 15.28 -16.53
N ALA A 430 5.91 14.33 -15.73
CA ALA A 430 6.57 13.05 -15.53
C ALA A 430 6.70 12.27 -16.84
N HIS A 431 5.65 12.26 -17.67
CA HIS A 431 5.68 11.64 -19.00
C HIS A 431 6.73 12.29 -19.91
N SER A 432 6.95 13.61 -19.79
CA SER A 432 7.99 14.32 -20.56
C SER A 432 9.41 13.86 -20.20
N LEU A 433 9.61 13.29 -19.01
CA LEU A 433 10.87 12.69 -18.56
C LEU A 433 10.99 11.20 -18.91
N GLY A 434 9.95 10.59 -19.49
CA GLY A 434 9.89 9.16 -19.80
C GLY A 434 9.50 8.27 -18.62
N ILE A 435 9.00 8.85 -17.52
CA ILE A 435 8.53 8.15 -16.32
C ILE A 435 7.04 8.43 -16.09
N GLN A 436 6.48 7.94 -14.99
CA GLN A 436 5.07 8.11 -14.62
C GLN A 436 4.93 8.94 -13.33
N TYR A 437 3.71 9.35 -13.00
CA TYR A 437 3.41 10.07 -11.76
C TYR A 437 2.49 9.25 -10.84
N SER A 438 2.92 9.12 -9.58
CA SER A 438 2.20 8.47 -8.49
C SER A 438 1.89 9.50 -7.40
N ALA A 439 0.79 9.31 -6.68
CA ALA A 439 0.49 10.13 -5.51
C ALA A 439 -0.43 9.36 -4.56
N GLN A 440 -0.48 9.79 -3.30
CA GLN A 440 -1.57 9.49 -2.36
C GLN A 440 -2.67 10.57 -2.48
N PRO A 441 -3.69 10.41 -3.37
CA PRO A 441 -4.51 11.54 -3.75
C PRO A 441 -5.60 11.85 -2.70
N SER A 442 -5.82 13.14 -2.45
CA SER A 442 -7.03 13.74 -1.87
C SER A 442 -7.39 13.45 -0.41
N TYR A 443 -7.04 12.29 0.15
CA TYR A 443 -7.41 11.99 1.53
C TYR A 443 -6.65 12.91 2.50
N ASN A 444 -7.20 13.13 3.70
CA ASN A 444 -6.87 14.21 4.64
C ASN A 444 -7.34 15.63 4.22
N GLN A 445 -7.80 15.84 2.99
CA GLN A 445 -8.27 17.14 2.50
C GLN A 445 -9.78 17.13 2.15
N PRO A 446 -10.46 18.29 2.11
CA PRO A 446 -11.88 18.37 1.77
C PRO A 446 -12.11 18.25 0.26
N LEU A 447 -11.70 17.10 -0.29
CA LEU A 447 -11.69 16.74 -1.71
C LEU A 447 -12.54 15.49 -1.95
N SER A 448 -12.77 15.18 -3.22
CA SER A 448 -13.74 14.19 -3.66
C SER A 448 -13.13 12.82 -3.95
N PHE A 449 -12.18 12.35 -3.13
CA PHE A 449 -11.31 11.17 -3.28
C PHE A 449 -11.51 10.28 -4.53
N LEU A 450 -12.67 9.64 -4.70
CA LEU A 450 -12.97 8.76 -5.83
C LEU A 450 -12.79 9.42 -7.21
N ASN A 451 -13.01 10.73 -7.31
CA ASN A 451 -13.01 11.46 -8.58
C ASN A 451 -11.59 11.84 -9.05
N GLU A 452 -10.64 11.94 -8.12
CA GLU A 452 -9.27 12.38 -8.39
C GLU A 452 -8.35 11.22 -8.77
N ILE A 453 -8.60 10.02 -8.25
CA ILE A 453 -7.81 8.80 -8.50
C ILE A 453 -7.46 8.56 -9.99
N PRO A 454 -8.37 8.73 -10.96
CA PRO A 454 -8.03 8.51 -12.37
C PRO A 454 -6.96 9.46 -12.93
N SER A 455 -6.66 10.56 -12.22
CA SER A 455 -5.80 11.66 -12.69
C SER A 455 -4.30 11.41 -12.51
N VAL A 456 -3.90 10.29 -11.89
CA VAL A 456 -2.49 9.86 -11.72
C VAL A 456 -2.26 8.50 -12.38
N ASP A 457 -1.01 8.15 -12.71
CA ASP A 457 -0.68 6.87 -13.37
C ASP A 457 -0.75 5.67 -12.41
N ALA A 458 -0.35 5.88 -11.17
CA ALA A 458 -0.42 4.90 -10.09
C ALA A 458 -0.96 5.58 -8.82
N PRO A 459 -2.24 5.39 -8.47
CA PRO A 459 -2.76 5.91 -7.21
C PRO A 459 -2.27 5.06 -6.04
N GLU A 460 -1.88 5.72 -4.96
CA GLU A 460 -1.44 5.10 -3.72
C GLU A 460 -2.44 5.36 -2.58
N GLY A 461 -2.67 4.37 -1.74
CA GLY A 461 -3.27 4.52 -0.42
C GLY A 461 -2.29 4.11 0.67
N GLU A 462 -2.78 3.80 1.86
CA GLU A 462 -1.92 3.37 2.96
C GLU A 462 -2.62 2.41 3.92
N SER A 463 -1.87 1.61 4.68
CA SER A 463 -2.48 0.74 5.70
C SER A 463 -2.95 1.49 6.95
N LEU A 464 -2.21 2.53 7.36
CA LEU A 464 -2.46 3.25 8.60
C LEU A 464 -3.68 4.19 8.47
N GLY A 465 -3.64 5.14 7.54
CA GLY A 465 -4.75 6.05 7.25
C GLY A 465 -6.05 5.32 6.87
N PHE A 466 -5.95 4.20 6.15
CA PHE A 466 -7.13 3.40 5.78
C PHE A 466 -7.51 2.38 6.87
N SER A 467 -6.74 2.32 7.97
CA SER A 467 -7.00 1.47 9.14
C SER A 467 -7.25 -0.01 8.79
N ASP A 468 -6.59 -0.51 7.75
CA ASP A 468 -6.81 -1.86 7.21
C ASP A 468 -8.30 -2.18 6.88
N VAL A 469 -9.10 -1.15 6.57
CA VAL A 469 -10.53 -1.28 6.21
C VAL A 469 -10.65 -1.58 4.72
N ILE A 470 -11.17 -2.77 4.40
CA ILE A 470 -11.29 -3.26 3.02
C ILE A 470 -12.18 -2.36 2.15
N ASP A 471 -13.27 -1.81 2.71
CA ASP A 471 -14.13 -0.89 1.95
C ASP A 471 -13.42 0.44 1.63
N ALA A 472 -12.55 0.94 2.52
CA ALA A 472 -11.72 2.11 2.23
C ALA A 472 -10.79 1.82 1.03
N TYR A 473 -10.14 0.65 0.99
CA TYR A 473 -9.36 0.22 -0.18
C TYR A 473 -10.19 0.10 -1.46
N ARG A 474 -11.45 -0.35 -1.35
CA ARG A 474 -12.37 -0.44 -2.50
C ARG A 474 -12.79 0.91 -3.06
N THR A 475 -12.74 1.98 -2.24
CA THR A 475 -12.90 3.37 -2.76
C THR A 475 -11.71 3.83 -3.58
N LEU A 476 -10.51 3.27 -3.33
CA LEU A 476 -9.31 3.50 -4.13
C LEU A 476 -9.30 2.63 -5.40
N SER A 477 -9.53 1.33 -5.24
CA SER A 477 -9.37 0.36 -6.33
C SER A 477 -10.48 0.45 -7.38
N GLY A 478 -11.71 0.83 -7.03
CA GLY A 478 -12.81 0.98 -7.97
C GLY A 478 -12.52 1.98 -9.11
N PRO A 479 -12.26 3.26 -8.79
CA PRO A 479 -11.92 4.26 -9.79
C PRO A 479 -10.63 3.94 -10.56
N ALA A 480 -9.63 3.38 -9.87
CA ALA A 480 -8.36 3.00 -10.49
C ALA A 480 -8.53 1.86 -11.52
N GLN A 481 -9.30 0.83 -11.20
CA GLN A 481 -9.58 -0.28 -12.12
C GLN A 481 -10.45 0.17 -13.31
N LEU A 482 -11.42 1.06 -13.08
CA LEU A 482 -12.15 1.71 -14.18
C LEU A 482 -11.19 2.47 -15.11
N ALA A 483 -10.25 3.21 -14.54
CA ALA A 483 -9.23 3.95 -15.28
C ALA A 483 -8.07 3.06 -15.80
N LYS A 484 -8.17 1.73 -15.67
CA LYS A 484 -7.19 0.73 -16.12
C LYS A 484 -5.78 0.93 -15.55
N LYS A 485 -5.69 1.42 -14.31
CA LYS A 485 -4.41 1.53 -13.61
C LYS A 485 -3.92 0.13 -13.24
N SER A 486 -2.66 -0.18 -13.58
CA SER A 486 -2.03 -1.47 -13.27
C SER A 486 -1.53 -1.51 -11.84
N ASP A 487 -0.87 -0.43 -11.41
CA ASP A 487 -0.37 -0.27 -10.06
C ASP A 487 -1.39 0.54 -9.27
N ILE A 488 -1.96 -0.09 -8.26
CA ILE A 488 -2.81 0.53 -7.25
C ILE A 488 -2.09 0.23 -5.94
N SER A 489 -1.34 1.20 -5.44
CA SER A 489 -0.36 0.95 -4.39
C SER A 489 -0.88 1.17 -2.97
N SER A 490 -0.19 0.59 -2.00
CA SER A 490 -0.29 0.97 -0.59
C SER A 490 1.10 1.20 -0.04
N GLU A 491 1.28 2.33 0.63
CA GLU A 491 2.22 2.43 1.74
C GLU A 491 1.75 1.44 2.83
N CYS A 492 2.44 0.32 2.98
CA CYS A 492 1.91 -0.82 3.72
C CYS A 492 2.82 -1.19 4.90
N GLY A 493 2.21 -1.34 6.08
CA GLY A 493 2.87 -1.80 7.30
C GLY A 493 3.11 -0.73 8.36
N ALA A 494 2.70 0.52 8.14
CA ALA A 494 2.78 1.58 9.14
C ALA A 494 1.83 1.31 10.31
N GLU A 495 2.34 1.41 11.56
CA GLU A 495 1.59 1.24 12.81
C GLU A 495 2.21 2.11 13.92
N PHE A 496 1.38 2.75 14.74
CA PHE A 496 1.81 3.48 15.93
C PHE A 496 2.19 2.54 17.09
N LYS A 497 3.36 1.89 16.96
CA LYS A 497 3.96 1.05 18.00
C LYS A 497 5.48 1.22 17.99
N PRO A 498 6.16 0.91 19.11
CA PRO A 498 7.62 0.93 19.18
C PRO A 498 8.28 0.26 17.97
N SER A 499 9.21 0.92 17.31
CA SER A 499 9.94 0.31 16.20
C SER A 499 10.68 -0.95 16.63
N TYR A 500 10.91 -1.86 15.69
CA TYR A 500 11.44 -3.20 15.93
C TYR A 500 10.54 -4.09 16.80
N SER A 501 9.22 -3.87 16.82
CA SER A 501 8.23 -4.70 17.49
C SER A 501 7.23 -5.36 16.55
N GLN A 502 7.05 -4.85 15.32
CA GLN A 502 6.14 -5.42 14.32
C GLN A 502 6.65 -6.77 13.84
N THR A 503 5.77 -7.75 13.78
CA THR A 503 6.12 -9.07 13.23
C THR A 503 5.80 -9.16 11.73
N ILE A 504 6.48 -10.04 11.01
CA ILE A 504 6.17 -10.35 9.61
C ILE A 504 4.73 -10.86 9.43
N PRO A 505 4.16 -11.69 10.32
CA PRO A 505 2.74 -12.03 10.28
C PRO A 505 1.80 -10.82 10.39
N GLU A 506 2.11 -9.84 11.24
CA GLU A 506 1.35 -8.58 11.34
C GLU A 506 1.45 -7.77 10.05
N LEU A 507 2.66 -7.59 9.50
CA LEU A 507 2.85 -6.93 8.21
C LEU A 507 2.05 -7.61 7.09
N LEU A 508 2.13 -8.94 7.02
CA LEU A 508 1.42 -9.73 6.02
C LEU A 508 -0.10 -9.67 6.17
N LYS A 509 -0.62 -9.37 7.37
CA LYS A 509 -2.05 -9.14 7.57
C LYS A 509 -2.50 -7.90 6.82
N SER A 510 -1.82 -6.77 6.99
CA SER A 510 -2.12 -5.53 6.25
C SER A 510 -1.97 -5.73 4.74
N VAL A 511 -0.88 -6.39 4.30
CA VAL A 511 -0.66 -6.73 2.88
C VAL A 511 -1.85 -7.52 2.28
N LYS A 512 -2.30 -8.57 2.98
CA LYS A 512 -3.42 -9.42 2.49
C LYS A 512 -4.74 -8.66 2.47
N LYS A 513 -4.99 -7.77 3.44
CA LYS A 513 -6.18 -6.91 3.43
C LYS A 513 -6.17 -5.90 2.30
N SER A 514 -5.02 -5.29 2.00
CA SER A 514 -4.84 -4.44 0.82
C SER A 514 -5.16 -5.19 -0.47
N TYR A 515 -4.67 -6.43 -0.62
CA TYR A 515 -5.03 -7.27 -1.77
C TYR A 515 -6.53 -7.58 -1.84
N ALA A 516 -7.17 -7.92 -0.71
CA ALA A 516 -8.62 -8.14 -0.65
C ALA A 516 -9.45 -6.90 -1.04
N GLY A 517 -8.90 -5.70 -0.80
CA GLY A 517 -9.43 -4.41 -1.25
C GLY A 517 -9.22 -4.11 -2.74
N GLY A 518 -8.44 -4.93 -3.45
CA GLY A 518 -8.16 -4.80 -4.88
C GLY A 518 -6.92 -3.98 -5.23
N LEU A 519 -6.04 -3.70 -4.26
CA LEU A 519 -4.72 -3.12 -4.50
C LEU A 519 -3.78 -4.18 -5.09
N THR A 520 -2.79 -3.72 -5.86
CA THR A 520 -1.94 -4.59 -6.69
C THR A 520 -0.45 -4.38 -6.46
N MET A 521 -0.03 -3.34 -5.72
CA MET A 521 1.38 -3.03 -5.48
C MET A 521 1.63 -2.59 -4.03
N MET A 522 2.49 -3.28 -3.30
CA MET A 522 2.85 -2.86 -1.95
C MET A 522 4.17 -2.08 -1.99
N VAL A 523 4.16 -0.89 -1.38
CA VAL A 523 5.34 -0.12 -1.01
C VAL A 523 5.49 -0.29 0.50
N LEU A 524 6.41 -1.13 0.93
CA LEU A 524 6.57 -1.43 2.35
C LEU A 524 7.06 -0.17 3.08
N HIS A 525 6.43 0.13 4.22
CA HIS A 525 6.82 1.17 5.17
C HIS A 525 7.70 0.54 6.26
N GLY A 526 9.01 0.47 6.13
CA GLY A 526 9.88 0.76 4.99
C GLY A 526 11.32 0.45 5.39
N MET A 527 12.29 0.97 4.64
CA MET A 527 13.71 0.82 4.91
C MET A 527 14.32 2.17 5.29
N ALA A 528 15.19 2.23 6.29
CA ALA A 528 15.94 3.43 6.63
C ALA A 528 17.42 3.23 6.33
N TYR A 529 18.09 4.34 6.05
CA TYR A 529 19.53 4.43 5.91
C TYR A 529 20.23 3.70 7.06
N SER A 530 21.04 2.72 6.71
CA SER A 530 21.65 1.81 7.68
C SER A 530 23.08 2.17 8.07
N GLY A 531 23.63 3.24 7.49
CA GLY A 531 24.97 3.74 7.80
C GLY A 531 25.00 4.64 9.03
N ALA A 532 26.20 5.08 9.41
CA ALA A 532 26.36 5.96 10.56
C ALA A 532 25.72 7.34 10.29
N TYR A 533 25.00 7.88 11.29
CA TYR A 533 24.40 9.20 11.22
C TYR A 533 24.69 10.01 12.49
N ALA A 534 24.54 11.34 12.41
CA ALA A 534 24.92 12.26 13.46
C ALA A 534 24.19 11.93 14.78
N ASN A 535 24.99 11.71 15.84
CA ASN A 535 24.52 11.43 17.20
C ASN A 535 23.55 10.25 17.32
N THR A 536 23.65 9.24 16.44
CA THR A 536 22.89 7.99 16.52
C THR A 536 23.78 6.83 16.96
N SER A 537 23.26 5.96 17.83
CA SER A 537 23.86 4.65 18.15
C SER A 537 23.18 3.53 17.37
N TRP A 538 23.71 2.30 17.47
CA TRP A 538 22.97 1.09 17.06
C TRP A 538 21.51 1.11 17.58
N PRO A 539 20.49 0.75 16.78
CA PRO A 539 20.55 0.16 15.43
C PRO A 539 20.67 1.17 14.28
N GLY A 540 20.98 2.44 14.56
CA GLY A 540 21.20 3.49 13.56
C GLY A 540 20.05 4.49 13.45
N TYR A 541 19.96 5.15 12.30
CA TYR A 541 18.89 6.11 12.03
C TYR A 541 17.53 5.40 11.94
N GLN A 542 16.51 6.05 12.49
CA GLN A 542 15.11 5.65 12.34
C GLN A 542 14.24 6.87 12.06
N PRO A 543 13.33 6.81 11.09
CA PRO A 543 12.31 7.83 10.91
C PRO A 543 11.29 7.78 12.06
N PHE A 544 10.45 8.81 12.18
CA PHE A 544 9.35 8.90 13.16
C PHE A 544 9.74 8.69 14.63
N GLY A 545 11.00 8.96 14.99
CA GLY A 545 11.45 8.91 16.38
C GLY A 545 11.25 7.56 17.07
N TYR A 546 11.35 6.43 16.34
CA TYR A 546 11.10 5.08 16.84
C TYR A 546 9.65 4.82 17.31
N GLN A 547 8.70 5.72 17.00
CA GLN A 547 7.31 5.61 17.46
C GLN A 547 6.38 4.91 16.45
N THR A 548 6.91 4.58 15.26
CA THR A 548 6.14 4.01 14.15
C THR A 548 6.89 2.83 13.54
N THR A 549 6.25 1.66 13.54
CA THR A 549 6.61 0.37 12.90
C THR A 549 8.09 -0.02 12.74
N ASP A 550 8.35 -1.17 12.11
CA ASP A 550 9.70 -1.69 11.92
C ASP A 550 10.41 -1.08 10.71
N VAL A 551 11.74 -0.96 10.83
CA VAL A 551 12.60 -0.68 9.70
C VAL A 551 13.17 -1.99 9.16
N TRP A 552 12.82 -2.27 7.91
CA TRP A 552 13.18 -3.49 7.21
C TRP A 552 14.52 -3.28 6.50
N ASN A 553 15.62 -3.55 7.20
CA ASN A 553 16.98 -3.58 6.63
C ASN A 553 17.81 -4.70 7.28
N ARG A 554 19.07 -4.85 6.86
CA ARG A 554 20.00 -5.90 7.33
C ARG A 554 20.25 -5.95 8.85
N ILE A 555 19.88 -4.90 9.59
CA ILE A 555 20.06 -4.84 11.05
C ILE A 555 18.92 -5.61 11.76
N GLN A 556 17.75 -5.74 11.12
CA GLN A 556 16.65 -6.58 11.59
C GLN A 556 16.97 -8.07 11.36
N PRO A 557 16.90 -8.96 12.38
CA PRO A 557 17.11 -10.39 12.20
C PRO A 557 16.19 -11.01 11.13
N ALA A 558 14.96 -10.50 11.02
CA ALA A 558 13.98 -10.93 10.01
C ALA A 558 14.47 -10.75 8.57
N TRP A 559 15.43 -9.85 8.32
CA TRP A 559 16.01 -9.60 7.00
C TRP A 559 16.60 -10.86 6.36
N LYS A 560 17.13 -11.78 7.20
CA LYS A 560 17.67 -13.08 6.75
C LYS A 560 16.62 -13.92 6.01
N HIS A 561 15.34 -13.74 6.31
CA HIS A 561 14.21 -14.43 5.70
C HIS A 561 13.36 -13.51 4.80
N MET A 562 13.76 -12.25 4.59
CA MET A 562 12.95 -11.27 3.86
C MET A 562 12.68 -11.69 2.40
N SER A 563 13.64 -12.37 1.75
CA SER A 563 13.44 -12.90 0.40
C SER A 563 12.20 -13.77 0.26
N ASP A 564 11.88 -14.55 1.29
CA ASP A 564 10.72 -15.45 1.30
C ASP A 564 9.40 -14.66 1.26
N ILE A 565 9.39 -13.51 1.94
CA ILE A 565 8.24 -12.62 2.05
C ILE A 565 8.05 -11.83 0.76
N ILE A 566 9.15 -11.30 0.22
CA ILE A 566 9.16 -10.53 -1.02
C ILE A 566 8.79 -11.40 -2.23
N GLU A 567 9.25 -12.65 -2.27
CA GLU A 567 8.82 -13.61 -3.28
C GLU A 567 7.32 -13.93 -3.17
N PHE A 568 6.81 -14.22 -1.97
CA PHE A 568 5.38 -14.44 -1.74
C PHE A 568 4.52 -13.27 -2.25
N MET A 569 4.92 -12.05 -1.89
CA MET A 569 4.25 -10.83 -2.33
C MET A 569 4.35 -10.66 -3.85
N GLY A 570 5.54 -10.83 -4.43
CA GLY A 570 5.76 -10.68 -5.86
C GLY A 570 4.92 -11.64 -6.70
N ARG A 571 4.80 -12.91 -6.28
CA ARG A 571 3.96 -13.90 -6.97
C ARG A 571 2.47 -13.56 -6.88
N THR A 572 2.04 -13.08 -5.70
CA THR A 572 0.66 -12.63 -5.48
C THR A 572 0.34 -11.40 -6.34
N GLN A 573 1.16 -10.36 -6.28
CA GLN A 573 1.00 -9.14 -7.07
C GLN A 573 1.04 -9.41 -8.57
N HIS A 574 1.91 -10.30 -9.04
CA HIS A 574 1.93 -10.73 -10.43
C HIS A 574 0.56 -11.24 -10.89
N VAL A 575 -0.06 -12.15 -10.12
CA VAL A 575 -1.41 -12.65 -10.42
C VAL A 575 -2.45 -11.54 -10.38
N LEU A 576 -2.40 -10.66 -9.37
CA LEU A 576 -3.33 -9.53 -9.23
C LEU A 576 -3.19 -8.46 -10.33
N LYS A 577 -2.04 -8.41 -11.03
CA LYS A 577 -1.79 -7.55 -12.19
C LYS A 577 -2.04 -8.24 -13.54
N SER A 578 -2.17 -9.57 -13.59
CA SER A 578 -2.39 -10.30 -14.85
C SER A 578 -3.77 -10.08 -15.45
N GLY A 579 -3.86 -9.65 -16.71
CA GLY A 579 -5.12 -9.50 -17.44
C GLY A 579 -6.00 -8.32 -17.00
N LEU A 580 -7.29 -8.57 -16.81
CA LEU A 580 -8.32 -7.60 -16.44
C LEU A 580 -8.92 -7.95 -15.07
N PRO A 581 -9.23 -6.96 -14.22
CA PRO A 581 -9.97 -7.22 -12.98
C PRO A 581 -11.38 -7.72 -13.29
N ARG A 582 -11.97 -8.52 -12.41
CA ARG A 582 -13.40 -8.86 -12.45
C ARG A 582 -14.04 -8.60 -11.10
N VAL A 583 -14.99 -7.67 -11.11
CA VAL A 583 -15.75 -7.26 -9.94
C VAL A 583 -17.23 -7.33 -10.28
N ASP A 584 -18.05 -7.93 -9.41
CA ASP A 584 -19.46 -8.21 -9.73
C ASP A 584 -20.33 -6.97 -9.67
N LEU A 585 -20.14 -6.12 -8.66
CA LEU A 585 -21.04 -5.00 -8.37
C LEU A 585 -20.27 -3.67 -8.23
N ALA A 586 -20.85 -2.59 -8.73
CA ALA A 586 -20.38 -1.24 -8.47
C ALA A 586 -21.37 -0.53 -7.54
N PHE A 587 -20.89 -0.01 -6.41
CA PHE A 587 -21.64 0.85 -5.52
C PHE A 587 -21.33 2.31 -5.87
N PHE A 588 -22.37 3.08 -6.16
CA PHE A 588 -22.22 4.52 -6.37
C PHE A 588 -21.86 5.18 -5.04
N ASP A 589 -20.86 6.08 -5.01
CA ASP A 589 -20.53 6.87 -3.83
C ASP A 589 -20.27 8.32 -4.24
N SER A 590 -21.09 9.25 -3.73
CA SER A 590 -21.03 10.68 -4.05
C SER A 590 -20.48 11.53 -2.90
N ARG A 591 -19.89 10.92 -1.86
CA ARG A 591 -19.31 11.68 -0.75
C ARG A 591 -18.16 12.57 -1.26
N THR A 592 -18.13 13.80 -0.76
CA THR A 592 -17.05 14.77 -1.03
C THR A 592 -16.16 14.98 0.20
N LEU A 593 -16.26 14.07 1.17
CA LEU A 593 -15.34 13.92 2.28
C LEU A 593 -14.96 12.45 2.28
N TRP A 594 -13.66 12.21 2.32
CA TRP A 594 -13.16 10.88 2.52
C TRP A 594 -13.14 10.54 4.00
N GLU A 595 -13.43 9.28 4.31
CA GLU A 595 -13.32 8.72 5.65
C GLU A 595 -12.96 7.24 5.53
N SER A 596 -12.09 6.78 6.41
CA SER A 596 -11.81 5.36 6.58
C SER A 596 -13.01 4.69 7.26
N SER A 597 -13.92 4.12 6.47
CA SER A 597 -15.20 3.61 6.95
C SER A 597 -15.60 2.31 6.26
N VAL A 598 -16.33 1.48 7.00
CA VAL A 598 -17.13 0.40 6.41
C VAL A 598 -18.37 1.05 5.81
N ILE A 599 -18.50 1.02 4.49
CA ILE A 599 -19.59 1.69 3.77
C ILE A 599 -20.76 0.71 3.60
N TYR A 600 -20.45 -0.55 3.32
CA TYR A 600 -21.42 -1.64 3.25
C TYR A 600 -21.23 -2.57 4.46
N ASP A 601 -21.93 -2.26 5.55
CA ASP A 601 -21.84 -2.98 6.83
C ASP A 601 -22.69 -4.28 6.83
N SER A 602 -22.37 -5.19 5.91
CA SER A 602 -22.93 -6.54 5.87
C SER A 602 -22.02 -7.50 5.12
N ASP A 603 -21.87 -8.72 5.63
CA ASP A 603 -21.14 -9.82 5.01
C ASP A 603 -22.00 -10.65 4.02
N ASN A 604 -23.28 -10.29 3.82
CA ASN A 604 -24.21 -11.10 3.03
C ASN A 604 -23.74 -11.32 1.58
N LEU A 605 -23.22 -10.29 0.92
CA LEU A 605 -22.70 -10.37 -0.44
C LEU A 605 -21.45 -11.25 -0.49
N GLN A 606 -20.56 -11.09 0.51
CA GLN A 606 -19.33 -11.87 0.62
C GLN A 606 -19.61 -13.36 0.84
N ARG A 607 -20.54 -13.72 1.74
CA ARG A 607 -20.93 -15.13 1.99
C ARG A 607 -21.50 -15.81 0.75
N GLU A 608 -22.17 -15.06 -0.12
CA GLU A 608 -22.67 -15.56 -1.41
C GLU A 608 -21.57 -15.56 -2.49
N GLY A 609 -20.43 -14.91 -2.25
CA GLY A 609 -19.27 -14.84 -3.14
C GLY A 609 -19.26 -13.65 -4.11
N PHE A 610 -20.12 -12.64 -3.90
CA PHE A 610 -20.07 -11.39 -4.66
C PHE A 610 -18.85 -10.57 -4.30
N THR A 611 -18.25 -9.97 -5.33
CA THR A 611 -17.22 -8.94 -5.21
C THR A 611 -17.80 -7.57 -5.56
N TYR A 612 -17.31 -6.51 -4.91
CA TYR A 612 -17.77 -5.16 -5.20
C TYR A 612 -16.70 -4.10 -5.00
N ASN A 613 -16.89 -2.96 -5.67
CA ASN A 613 -16.09 -1.73 -5.52
C ASN A 613 -17.00 -0.50 -5.44
N PHE A 614 -16.43 0.63 -5.02
CA PHE A 614 -17.12 1.93 -5.02
C PHE A 614 -16.70 2.77 -6.22
N VAL A 615 -17.63 3.53 -6.78
CA VAL A 615 -17.40 4.40 -7.95
C VAL A 615 -18.05 5.76 -7.75
N GLY A 616 -17.29 6.81 -8.03
CA GLY A 616 -17.71 8.20 -7.94
C GLY A 616 -18.50 8.69 -9.15
N PRO A 617 -19.18 9.86 -9.04
CA PRO A 617 -19.98 10.43 -10.12
C PRO A 617 -19.18 10.68 -11.40
N ASP A 618 -17.95 11.20 -11.31
CA ASP A 618 -17.15 11.50 -12.49
C ASP A 618 -16.56 10.24 -13.13
N ASN A 619 -16.42 9.15 -12.35
CA ASN A 619 -15.93 7.88 -12.87
C ASN A 619 -16.90 7.26 -13.90
N LEU A 620 -18.20 7.56 -13.82
CA LEU A 620 -19.21 7.12 -14.79
C LEU A 620 -19.03 7.73 -16.20
N TYR A 621 -18.16 8.74 -16.34
CA TYR A 621 -17.86 9.41 -17.60
C TYR A 621 -16.48 9.08 -18.15
N LEU A 622 -15.73 8.19 -17.49
CA LEU A 622 -14.46 7.70 -18.03
C LEU A 622 -14.69 7.03 -19.39
N PRO A 623 -13.72 7.08 -20.32
CA PRO A 623 -13.84 6.44 -21.63
C PRO A 623 -14.15 4.93 -21.58
N THR A 624 -13.77 4.29 -20.47
CA THR A 624 -13.98 2.86 -20.17
C THR A 624 -15.35 2.57 -19.54
N SER A 625 -16.08 3.60 -19.09
CA SER A 625 -17.39 3.47 -18.45
C SER A 625 -18.52 3.42 -19.48
N PHE A 626 -18.55 2.35 -20.27
CA PHE A 626 -19.62 2.05 -21.23
C PHE A 626 -20.25 0.68 -20.94
N VAL A 627 -21.49 0.49 -21.40
CA VAL A 627 -22.22 -0.78 -21.22
C VAL A 627 -22.23 -1.58 -22.51
N THR A 628 -21.76 -2.81 -22.44
CA THR A 628 -21.83 -3.79 -23.55
C THR A 628 -22.49 -5.05 -23.02
N GLU A 629 -23.53 -5.52 -23.70
CA GLU A 629 -24.29 -6.72 -23.31
C GLU A 629 -24.77 -6.70 -21.84
N GLY A 630 -25.18 -5.52 -21.36
CA GLY A 630 -25.64 -5.33 -19.98
C GLY A 630 -24.53 -5.31 -18.91
N ILE A 631 -23.25 -5.31 -19.31
CA ILE A 631 -22.09 -5.24 -18.41
C ILE A 631 -21.42 -3.87 -18.54
N LEU A 632 -21.24 -3.17 -17.41
CA LEU A 632 -20.52 -1.90 -17.35
C LEU A 632 -19.01 -2.12 -17.30
N ALA A 633 -18.26 -1.42 -18.16
CA ALA A 633 -16.81 -1.49 -18.26
C ALA A 633 -16.30 -2.93 -18.53
N SER A 634 -16.87 -3.59 -19.54
CA SER A 634 -16.58 -4.99 -19.91
C SER A 634 -15.11 -5.26 -20.27
N ASP A 635 -14.38 -4.23 -20.71
CA ASP A 635 -12.94 -4.25 -21.00
C ASP A 635 -12.07 -3.78 -19.81
N GLY A 636 -12.69 -3.60 -18.63
CA GLY A 636 -12.08 -3.30 -17.35
C GLY A 636 -12.66 -4.23 -16.27
N PRO A 637 -13.21 -3.71 -15.14
CA PRO A 637 -13.75 -4.53 -14.04
C PRO A 637 -15.01 -5.35 -14.38
N GLY A 638 -15.80 -4.94 -15.39
CA GLY A 638 -16.96 -5.69 -15.88
C GLY A 638 -18.10 -5.85 -14.86
N TYR A 639 -18.62 -4.75 -14.33
CA TYR A 639 -19.71 -4.78 -13.34
C TYR A 639 -21.03 -5.26 -13.95
N GLN A 640 -21.71 -6.16 -13.23
CA GLN A 640 -23.01 -6.71 -13.61
C GLN A 640 -24.17 -5.81 -13.19
N ALA A 641 -23.95 -4.95 -12.19
CA ALA A 641 -24.96 -4.01 -11.71
C ALA A 641 -24.34 -2.74 -11.10
N LEU A 642 -25.11 -1.65 -11.14
CA LEU A 642 -24.82 -0.39 -10.43
C LEU A 642 -25.84 -0.21 -9.29
N ILE A 643 -25.33 -0.08 -8.06
CA ILE A 643 -26.11 -0.09 -6.82
C ILE A 643 -26.04 1.29 -6.15
N PHE A 644 -27.19 1.78 -5.70
CA PHE A 644 -27.36 3.00 -4.93
C PHE A 644 -27.90 2.65 -3.54
N LEU A 645 -27.14 3.00 -2.50
CA LEU A 645 -27.58 2.89 -1.10
C LEU A 645 -28.58 4.01 -0.75
N SER A 646 -29.17 3.95 0.44
CA SER A 646 -30.00 5.05 0.98
C SER A 646 -29.26 6.39 0.93
N ASN A 647 -30.03 7.48 0.81
CA ASN A 647 -29.56 8.84 1.07
C ASN A 647 -28.45 9.37 0.14
N MET A 648 -28.23 8.75 -1.01
CA MET A 648 -27.28 9.24 -2.01
C MET A 648 -27.84 10.42 -2.81
N THR A 649 -27.03 11.45 -2.98
CA THR A 649 -27.37 12.61 -3.82
C THR A 649 -26.92 12.36 -5.26
N ILE A 650 -27.87 12.40 -6.19
CA ILE A 650 -27.62 12.17 -7.62
C ILE A 650 -27.91 13.46 -8.38
N SER A 651 -26.92 13.98 -9.08
CA SER A 651 -27.11 15.15 -9.96
C SER A 651 -27.93 14.80 -11.20
N ASP A 652 -28.60 15.78 -11.82
CA ASP A 652 -29.33 15.58 -13.08
C ASP A 652 -28.43 15.04 -14.20
N LYS A 653 -27.17 15.49 -14.22
CA LYS A 653 -26.15 15.00 -15.15
C LYS A 653 -25.90 13.50 -14.93
N THR A 654 -25.60 13.11 -13.68
CA THR A 654 -25.38 11.71 -13.28
C THR A 654 -26.60 10.84 -13.57
N LEU A 655 -27.81 11.32 -13.24
CA LEU A 655 -29.06 10.61 -13.51
C LEU A 655 -29.26 10.35 -15.01
N SER A 656 -28.88 11.30 -15.86
CA SER A 656 -28.94 11.14 -17.32
C SER A 656 -28.00 10.04 -17.80
N LYS A 657 -26.78 9.96 -17.25
CA LYS A 657 -25.83 8.88 -17.56
C LYS A 657 -26.31 7.53 -17.06
N ILE A 658 -26.92 7.46 -15.88
CA ILE A 658 -27.52 6.22 -15.35
C ILE A 658 -28.64 5.71 -16.27
N LYS A 659 -29.50 6.61 -16.77
CA LYS A 659 -30.55 6.25 -17.74
C LYS A 659 -29.99 5.72 -19.07
N GLU A 660 -28.83 6.21 -19.50
CA GLU A 660 -28.12 5.68 -20.66
C GLU A 660 -27.69 4.23 -20.42
N PHE A 661 -27.09 3.94 -19.26
CA PHE A 661 -26.67 2.59 -18.89
C PHE A 661 -27.85 1.62 -18.74
N ASP A 662 -28.93 2.04 -18.09
CA ASP A 662 -30.16 1.24 -17.95
C ASP A 662 -30.75 0.87 -19.32
N ARG A 663 -30.81 1.82 -20.27
CA ARG A 663 -31.27 1.57 -21.65
C ARG A 663 -30.35 0.62 -22.43
N ALA A 664 -29.06 0.58 -22.09
CA ALA A 664 -28.09 -0.35 -22.64
C ALA A 664 -28.15 -1.75 -21.97
N GLY A 665 -29.06 -1.95 -21.01
CA GLY A 665 -29.34 -3.24 -20.37
C GLY A 665 -28.60 -3.49 -19.06
N LEU A 666 -27.90 -2.49 -18.51
CA LEU A 666 -27.28 -2.63 -17.19
C LEU A 666 -28.35 -2.74 -16.10
N VAL A 667 -28.17 -3.66 -15.15
CA VAL A 667 -29.03 -3.73 -13.97
C VAL A 667 -28.71 -2.57 -13.03
N VAL A 668 -29.69 -1.71 -12.75
CA VAL A 668 -29.57 -0.59 -11.80
C VAL A 668 -30.47 -0.84 -10.59
N ILE A 669 -29.89 -0.82 -9.39
CA ILE A 669 -30.59 -1.14 -8.13
C ILE A 669 -30.56 0.06 -7.19
N PHE A 670 -31.74 0.49 -6.74
CA PHE A 670 -31.89 1.45 -5.65
C PHE A 670 -32.37 0.70 -4.41
N PHE A 671 -31.48 0.55 -3.42
CA PHE A 671 -31.87 0.05 -2.10
C PHE A 671 -32.98 0.97 -1.57
N HIS A 672 -34.05 0.44 -0.94
CA HIS A 672 -35.30 1.11 -0.49
C HIS A 672 -36.50 1.09 -1.45
N LYS A 673 -36.36 0.68 -2.72
CA LYS A 673 -37.52 0.43 -3.60
C LYS A 673 -37.64 -1.06 -3.89
N PRO A 674 -38.64 -1.78 -3.33
CA PRO A 674 -38.87 -3.17 -3.72
C PRO A 674 -39.27 -3.19 -5.21
N ALA A 675 -38.48 -3.87 -6.04
CA ALA A 675 -38.79 -4.07 -7.44
C ALA A 675 -39.55 -5.38 -7.63
N ALA A 676 -40.59 -5.37 -8.46
CA ALA A 676 -41.50 -6.50 -8.63
C ALA A 676 -40.93 -7.65 -9.48
N LYS A 677 -39.73 -7.52 -10.08
CA LYS A 677 -38.99 -8.52 -10.90
C LYS A 677 -37.69 -7.90 -11.43
N THR A 678 -36.63 -7.79 -10.63
CA THR A 678 -35.30 -7.39 -11.13
C THR A 678 -34.46 -8.65 -11.38
N PRO A 679 -33.83 -8.81 -12.56
CA PRO A 679 -32.80 -9.82 -12.75
C PRO A 679 -31.71 -9.64 -11.70
N VAL A 680 -31.51 -10.66 -10.85
CA VAL A 680 -30.47 -10.62 -9.83
C VAL A 680 -29.17 -11.09 -10.47
N PRO A 681 -28.08 -10.28 -10.43
CA PRO A 681 -26.75 -10.72 -10.83
C PRO A 681 -26.36 -12.02 -10.14
N LYS A 682 -25.44 -12.78 -10.72
CA LYS A 682 -24.88 -13.98 -10.07
C LYS A 682 -23.42 -13.74 -9.73
N PRO A 683 -22.95 -14.17 -8.56
CA PRO A 683 -21.53 -14.05 -8.25
C PRO A 683 -20.75 -14.99 -9.17
N ARG A 684 -19.55 -14.58 -9.56
CA ARG A 684 -18.67 -15.40 -10.41
C ARG A 684 -18.07 -16.60 -9.68
N VAL A 685 -18.06 -16.55 -8.35
CA VAL A 685 -17.80 -17.69 -7.46
C VAL A 685 -18.91 -17.71 -6.43
N SER A 686 -19.52 -18.86 -6.18
CA SER A 686 -20.47 -19.03 -5.08
C SER A 686 -19.91 -19.96 -4.01
N PHE A 687 -20.22 -19.68 -2.75
CA PHE A 687 -19.75 -20.49 -1.62
C PHE A 687 -20.89 -21.26 -0.94
N ALA A 688 -20.58 -22.47 -0.48
CA ALA A 688 -21.44 -23.27 0.38
C ALA A 688 -20.65 -23.71 1.63
N GLY A 689 -20.97 -23.11 2.78
CA GLY A 689 -20.28 -23.31 4.05
C GLY A 689 -19.94 -21.99 4.76
N PRO A 690 -19.29 -22.02 5.94
CA PRO A 690 -18.83 -20.84 6.66
C PRO A 690 -17.78 -20.06 5.85
N THR A 691 -18.14 -18.84 5.43
CA THR A 691 -17.34 -17.96 4.55
C THR A 691 -17.45 -16.47 4.89
N ASP A 692 -17.97 -16.16 6.08
CA ASP A 692 -18.13 -14.81 6.63
C ASP A 692 -16.81 -14.02 6.73
N SER A 693 -15.66 -14.71 6.70
CA SER A 693 -14.32 -14.10 6.69
C SER A 693 -13.52 -14.33 5.39
N VAL A 694 -14.13 -14.96 4.38
CA VAL A 694 -13.45 -15.32 3.12
C VAL A 694 -13.67 -14.24 2.05
N TYR A 695 -12.58 -13.60 1.63
CA TYR A 695 -12.55 -12.65 0.53
C TYR A 695 -12.08 -13.33 -0.76
N SER A 696 -12.55 -12.82 -1.91
CA SER A 696 -12.07 -13.26 -3.22
C SER A 696 -11.74 -12.07 -4.13
N VAL A 697 -10.68 -12.22 -4.92
CA VAL A 697 -10.27 -11.26 -5.97
C VAL A 697 -10.08 -12.04 -7.26
N GLN A 698 -10.61 -11.49 -8.36
CA GLN A 698 -10.71 -12.21 -9.62
C GLN A 698 -10.01 -11.47 -10.75
N ARG A 699 -9.29 -12.23 -11.57
CA ARG A 699 -8.59 -11.74 -12.76
C ARG A 699 -8.91 -12.62 -13.96
N VAL A 700 -9.02 -11.98 -15.12
CA VAL A 700 -9.26 -12.63 -16.40
C VAL A 700 -8.14 -12.22 -17.32
N ASP A 701 -7.33 -13.17 -17.77
CA ASP A 701 -6.36 -12.92 -18.84
C ASP A 701 -6.94 -13.43 -20.17
N PRO A 702 -7.36 -12.53 -21.08
CA PRO A 702 -7.85 -12.92 -22.39
C PRO A 702 -6.77 -13.51 -23.28
N ALA A 703 -5.51 -13.10 -23.13
CA ALA A 703 -4.40 -13.52 -24.00
C ALA A 703 -4.06 -15.00 -23.78
N THR A 704 -4.04 -15.43 -22.52
CA THR A 704 -3.73 -16.83 -22.15
C THR A 704 -4.99 -17.66 -21.91
N ARG A 705 -6.18 -17.06 -22.03
CA ARG A 705 -7.47 -17.65 -21.69
C ARG A 705 -7.55 -18.14 -20.24
N THR A 706 -6.81 -17.51 -19.34
CA THR A 706 -6.73 -17.89 -17.92
C THR A 706 -7.71 -17.10 -17.07
N ARG A 707 -8.22 -17.73 -16.00
CA ARG A 707 -9.01 -17.10 -14.93
C ARG A 707 -8.29 -17.34 -13.62
N TYR A 708 -7.99 -16.28 -12.87
CA TYR A 708 -7.38 -16.38 -11.55
C TYR A 708 -8.37 -16.00 -10.47
N PHE A 709 -8.33 -16.74 -9.37
CA PHE A 709 -9.07 -16.47 -8.15
C PHE A 709 -8.07 -16.49 -7.00
N TRP A 710 -7.87 -15.34 -6.36
CA TRP A 710 -7.15 -15.22 -5.11
C TRP A 710 -8.16 -15.22 -3.97
N LEU A 711 -8.02 -16.13 -3.01
CA LEU A 711 -8.89 -16.29 -1.86
C LEU A 711 -8.11 -15.98 -0.58
N TYR A 712 -8.77 -15.40 0.42
CA TYR A 712 -8.16 -15.04 1.69
C TYR A 712 -9.12 -15.19 2.86
N ASN A 713 -8.69 -15.84 3.94
CA ASN A 713 -9.42 -15.91 5.19
C ASN A 713 -8.87 -14.89 6.20
N ASP A 714 -9.56 -13.75 6.38
CA ASP A 714 -9.23 -12.73 7.41
C ASP A 714 -9.73 -13.12 8.82
N GLY A 715 -10.34 -14.30 8.93
CA GLY A 715 -10.90 -14.80 10.17
C GLY A 715 -9.85 -15.37 11.11
N ASN A 716 -10.26 -15.59 12.36
CA ASN A 716 -9.49 -16.25 13.40
C ASN A 716 -9.78 -17.76 13.51
N THR A 717 -10.62 -18.30 12.63
CA THR A 717 -10.95 -19.74 12.56
C THR A 717 -10.76 -20.28 11.15
N THR A 718 -10.53 -21.58 11.03
CA THR A 718 -10.41 -22.25 9.73
C THR A 718 -11.76 -22.27 9.01
N ALA A 719 -11.80 -21.75 7.78
CA ALA A 719 -12.95 -21.81 6.89
C ALA A 719 -12.89 -23.11 6.08
N SER A 720 -13.95 -23.92 6.10
CA SER A 720 -14.11 -25.13 5.30
C SER A 720 -15.41 -25.03 4.50
N PHE A 721 -15.31 -24.95 3.19
CA PHE A 721 -16.44 -24.63 2.32
C PHE A 721 -16.27 -25.27 0.94
N VAL A 722 -17.35 -25.28 0.17
CA VAL A 722 -17.33 -25.69 -1.24
C VAL A 722 -17.50 -24.44 -2.10
N ALA A 723 -16.54 -24.18 -2.98
CA ALA A 723 -16.61 -23.09 -3.94
C ALA A 723 -17.02 -23.60 -5.32
N GLU A 724 -17.96 -22.93 -5.96
CA GLU A 724 -18.36 -23.19 -7.35
C GLU A 724 -17.97 -21.99 -8.22
N PHE A 725 -17.05 -22.22 -9.15
CA PHE A 725 -16.46 -21.23 -10.04
C PHE A 725 -17.17 -21.23 -11.38
N SER A 726 -17.66 -20.07 -11.81
CA SER A 726 -18.30 -19.87 -13.11
C SER A 726 -17.25 -19.77 -14.22
N VAL A 727 -16.65 -20.90 -14.59
CA VAL A 727 -15.64 -21.02 -15.66
C VAL A 727 -16.09 -22.00 -16.76
N PRO A 728 -15.61 -21.83 -18.00
CA PRO A 728 -15.82 -22.81 -19.07
C PRO A 728 -15.38 -24.23 -18.67
N LYS A 729 -16.16 -25.24 -19.08
CA LYS A 729 -15.95 -26.65 -18.66
C LYS A 729 -14.73 -27.31 -19.29
N ASP A 730 -14.17 -26.72 -20.33
CA ASP A 730 -12.93 -27.15 -20.97
C ASP A 730 -11.69 -26.61 -20.25
N MET A 731 -11.85 -25.76 -19.24
CA MET A 731 -10.74 -25.32 -18.40
C MET A 731 -10.43 -26.34 -17.31
N LYS A 732 -9.16 -26.39 -16.90
CA LYS A 732 -8.67 -27.22 -15.81
C LYS A 732 -8.16 -26.35 -14.65
N PRO A 733 -8.44 -26.74 -13.39
CA PRO A 733 -7.98 -26.01 -12.21
C PRO A 733 -6.53 -26.34 -11.83
N PHE A 734 -5.78 -25.31 -11.46
CA PHE A 734 -4.41 -25.36 -10.94
C PHE A 734 -4.31 -24.57 -9.64
N LEU A 735 -3.54 -25.08 -8.69
CA LEU A 735 -3.11 -24.38 -7.49
C LEU A 735 -1.76 -23.70 -7.77
N LEU A 736 -1.71 -22.40 -7.53
CA LEU A 736 -0.51 -21.58 -7.65
C LEU A 736 -0.04 -21.24 -6.24
N ASN A 737 1.00 -21.89 -5.76
CA ASN A 737 1.51 -21.66 -4.41
C ASN A 737 2.43 -20.43 -4.39
N ALA A 738 1.93 -19.32 -3.85
CA ALA A 738 2.68 -18.07 -3.80
C ALA A 738 3.95 -18.14 -2.93
N TRP A 739 4.01 -19.02 -1.92
CA TRP A 739 5.17 -19.11 -1.03
C TRP A 739 6.39 -19.73 -1.71
N ASN A 740 6.20 -20.74 -2.56
CA ASN A 740 7.29 -21.50 -3.17
C ASN A 740 7.32 -21.44 -4.72
N GLY A 741 6.32 -20.83 -5.35
CA GLY A 741 6.22 -20.70 -6.81
C GLY A 741 5.82 -21.99 -7.53
N GLU A 742 5.42 -23.03 -6.81
CA GLU A 742 4.95 -24.28 -7.40
C GLU A 742 3.57 -24.09 -8.04
N VAL A 743 3.39 -24.70 -9.21
CA VAL A 743 2.12 -24.72 -9.94
C VAL A 743 1.71 -26.16 -10.13
N THR A 744 0.61 -26.56 -9.49
CA THR A 744 0.15 -27.96 -9.51
C THR A 744 -1.29 -28.06 -10.02
N PRO A 745 -1.60 -29.01 -10.90
CA PRO A 745 -2.99 -29.29 -11.26
C PRO A 745 -3.76 -29.82 -10.05
N LEU A 746 -5.01 -29.39 -9.88
CA LEU A 746 -5.87 -29.92 -8.82
C LEU A 746 -6.46 -31.28 -9.21
N ALA A 747 -6.25 -32.28 -8.36
CA ALA A 747 -6.76 -33.63 -8.58
C ALA A 747 -8.21 -33.82 -8.12
N THR A 748 -8.75 -32.94 -7.26
CA THR A 748 -10.10 -33.09 -6.68
C THR A 748 -11.00 -31.94 -7.08
N TYR A 749 -12.01 -32.21 -7.91
CA TYR A 749 -13.05 -31.25 -8.31
C TYR A 749 -14.25 -31.94 -8.97
N GLN A 750 -15.35 -31.22 -9.11
CA GLN A 750 -16.57 -31.68 -9.78
C GLN A 750 -16.94 -30.73 -10.91
N LEU A 751 -17.33 -31.27 -12.07
CA LEU A 751 -17.93 -30.48 -13.13
C LEU A 751 -19.43 -30.30 -12.83
N THR A 752 -19.93 -29.07 -12.90
CA THR A 752 -21.35 -28.75 -12.67
C THR A 752 -22.02 -28.28 -13.97
N GLY A 753 -23.32 -27.95 -13.89
CA GLY A 753 -24.02 -27.29 -14.99
C GLY A 753 -23.40 -25.93 -15.35
N SER A 754 -22.92 -25.21 -14.33
CA SER A 754 -22.47 -23.81 -14.34
C SER A 754 -20.95 -23.61 -14.39
N GLY A 755 -20.15 -24.63 -14.06
CA GLY A 755 -18.69 -24.51 -14.08
C GLY A 755 -18.00 -25.64 -13.32
N ILE A 756 -17.09 -25.28 -12.41
CA ILE A 756 -16.26 -26.24 -11.66
C ILE A 756 -16.42 -26.00 -10.16
N ARG A 757 -16.63 -27.08 -9.40
CA ARG A 757 -16.83 -27.07 -7.95
C ARG A 757 -15.66 -27.73 -7.23
N ILE A 758 -15.15 -27.08 -6.19
CA ILE A 758 -13.95 -27.51 -5.46
C ILE A 758 -14.21 -27.39 -3.95
N PRO A 759 -14.00 -28.47 -3.17
CA PRO A 759 -13.95 -28.37 -1.70
C PRO A 759 -12.64 -27.71 -1.26
N LEU A 760 -12.72 -26.67 -0.43
CA LEU A 760 -11.58 -25.85 0.00
C LEU A 760 -11.53 -25.71 1.51
N VAL A 761 -10.30 -25.55 2.01
CA VAL A 761 -10.00 -25.24 3.42
C VAL A 761 -8.99 -24.09 3.44
N LEU A 762 -9.27 -23.05 4.23
CA LEU A 762 -8.37 -21.92 4.47
C LEU A 762 -8.23 -21.71 5.98
N ASN A 763 -7.01 -21.83 6.50
CA ASN A 763 -6.67 -21.52 7.88
C ASN A 763 -6.74 -20.01 8.14
N PRO A 764 -6.76 -19.57 9.43
CA PRO A 764 -6.69 -18.15 9.77
C PRO A 764 -5.50 -17.47 9.08
N GLY A 765 -5.77 -16.37 8.37
CA GLY A 765 -4.75 -15.61 7.65
C GLY A 765 -4.22 -16.26 6.37
N GLU A 766 -4.73 -17.43 5.96
CA GLU A 766 -4.25 -18.16 4.77
C GLU A 766 -4.81 -17.56 3.47
N THR A 767 -3.98 -17.62 2.43
CA THR A 767 -4.33 -17.22 1.07
C THR A 767 -4.16 -18.38 0.10
N MET A 768 -4.99 -18.45 -0.94
CA MET A 768 -4.89 -19.45 -2.00
C MET A 768 -5.08 -18.81 -3.38
N ILE A 769 -4.27 -19.23 -4.36
CA ILE A 769 -4.45 -18.82 -5.76
C ILE A 769 -4.87 -20.03 -6.59
N LEU A 770 -6.03 -19.93 -7.22
CA LEU A 770 -6.52 -20.90 -8.19
C LEU A 770 -6.49 -20.30 -9.59
N ALA A 771 -5.89 -21.01 -10.54
CA ALA A 771 -5.93 -20.66 -11.94
C ALA A 771 -6.74 -21.68 -12.72
N PHE A 772 -7.58 -21.22 -13.64
CA PHE A 772 -8.33 -22.05 -14.57
C PHE A 772 -7.89 -21.68 -15.98
N THR A 773 -7.30 -22.63 -16.69
CA THR A 773 -6.81 -22.42 -18.05
C THR A 773 -7.24 -23.53 -18.99
N ALA A 774 -7.32 -23.20 -20.27
CA ALA A 774 -7.58 -24.19 -21.31
C ALA A 774 -6.41 -25.15 -21.40
N SER A 775 -6.68 -26.45 -21.41
CA SER A 775 -5.66 -27.47 -21.57
C SER A 775 -5.89 -28.22 -22.87
N GLU A 776 -4.83 -28.50 -23.63
CA GLU A 776 -4.87 -29.31 -24.87
C GLU A 776 -4.98 -30.83 -24.60
N MET A 777 -5.26 -31.26 -23.35
CA MET A 777 -5.30 -32.68 -23.00
C MET A 777 -6.52 -33.43 -23.52
N GLU A 778 -6.25 -34.62 -24.06
CA GLU A 778 -7.21 -35.71 -24.17
C GLU A 778 -7.39 -36.39 -22.80
N SER A 779 -8.38 -35.97 -22.00
CA SER A 779 -9.00 -36.76 -20.93
C SER A 779 -8.07 -37.32 -19.82
N ASN A 780 -7.81 -36.53 -18.76
CA ASN A 780 -7.24 -37.07 -17.51
C ASN A 780 -8.35 -37.46 -16.53
N THR A 781 -8.17 -38.57 -15.80
CA THR A 781 -9.03 -38.96 -14.67
C THR A 781 -8.80 -38.01 -13.50
N TRP A 782 -9.87 -37.58 -12.82
CA TRP A 782 -9.78 -36.79 -11.58
C TRP A 782 -10.67 -37.38 -10.48
N VAL A 783 -10.49 -36.90 -9.26
CA VAL A 783 -11.30 -37.28 -8.10
C VAL A 783 -12.51 -36.37 -7.98
N THR A 784 -13.70 -36.96 -7.93
CA THR A 784 -14.97 -36.24 -7.77
C THR A 784 -15.47 -36.23 -6.32
N ASP A 785 -15.10 -37.22 -5.52
CA ASP A 785 -15.54 -37.32 -4.13
C ASP A 785 -14.50 -38.03 -3.25
N VAL A 786 -14.38 -37.56 -2.02
CA VAL A 786 -13.45 -38.08 -1.01
C VAL A 786 -14.15 -38.16 0.33
N THR A 787 -14.10 -39.31 0.98
CA THR A 787 -14.66 -39.51 2.32
C THR A 787 -13.70 -40.30 3.21
N GLY A 788 -13.80 -40.08 4.53
CA GLY A 788 -12.93 -40.73 5.51
C GLY A 788 -11.59 -40.01 5.69
N ALA A 789 -10.57 -40.76 6.11
CA ALA A 789 -9.29 -40.22 6.57
C ALA A 789 -8.28 -40.00 5.42
N VAL A 790 -8.65 -39.16 4.45
CA VAL A 790 -7.71 -38.66 3.42
C VAL A 790 -7.07 -37.38 3.92
N GLU A 791 -5.75 -37.29 3.77
CA GLU A 791 -4.98 -36.10 4.07
C GLU A 791 -4.87 -35.20 2.85
N GLU A 792 -4.47 -35.75 1.70
CA GLU A 792 -4.27 -35.00 0.46
C GLU A 792 -4.50 -35.93 -0.74
N VAL A 793 -5.01 -35.37 -1.84
CA VAL A 793 -5.04 -36.01 -3.15
C VAL A 793 -4.32 -35.10 -4.14
N LYS A 794 -3.26 -35.61 -4.78
CA LYS A 794 -2.47 -34.83 -5.75
C LYS A 794 -2.06 -35.66 -6.96
N TYR A 795 -1.76 -34.99 -8.06
CA TYR A 795 -1.07 -35.62 -9.19
C TYR A 795 0.42 -35.77 -8.87
N ILE A 796 1.03 -36.82 -9.42
CA ILE A 796 2.49 -37.01 -9.43
C ILE A 796 2.99 -37.07 -10.89
N HIS A 797 4.32 -37.09 -11.07
CA HIS A 797 5.02 -36.94 -12.36
C HIS A 797 4.51 -37.80 -13.54
N ASP A 798 3.80 -38.91 -13.29
CA ASP A 798 3.24 -39.81 -14.32
C ASP A 798 1.75 -39.58 -14.59
N GLU A 799 1.19 -38.42 -14.24
CA GLU A 799 -0.26 -38.10 -14.23
C GLU A 799 -1.12 -39.05 -13.37
N GLN A 800 -0.47 -39.93 -12.61
CA GLN A 800 -1.11 -40.78 -11.62
C GLN A 800 -1.59 -39.94 -10.44
N ILE A 801 -2.70 -40.37 -9.83
CA ILE A 801 -3.20 -39.77 -8.61
C ILE A 801 -2.56 -40.46 -7.41
N MET A 802 -1.91 -39.68 -6.55
CA MET A 802 -1.47 -40.10 -5.22
C MET A 802 -2.51 -39.68 -4.18
N VAL A 803 -2.91 -40.63 -3.35
CA VAL A 803 -3.81 -40.43 -2.21
C VAL A 803 -3.00 -40.62 -0.92
N ASN A 804 -2.80 -39.54 -0.18
CA ASN A 804 -2.16 -39.56 1.14
C ASN A 804 -3.21 -39.86 2.22
N LEU A 805 -3.02 -40.95 2.96
CA LEU A 805 -4.05 -41.52 3.83
C LEU A 805 -3.61 -41.53 5.30
N LYS A 806 -4.57 -41.25 6.19
CA LYS A 806 -4.44 -41.34 7.66
C LYS A 806 -5.24 -42.51 8.27
N GLY A 807 -6.02 -43.22 7.46
CA GLY A 807 -6.90 -44.28 7.96
C GLY A 807 -7.81 -44.83 6.87
N HIS A 808 -8.99 -45.31 7.28
CA HIS A 808 -10.02 -45.78 6.34
C HIS A 808 -10.56 -44.61 5.52
N ALA A 809 -10.57 -44.77 4.20
CA ALA A 809 -11.05 -43.74 3.29
C ALA A 809 -11.62 -44.33 2.00
N LYS A 810 -12.41 -43.53 1.30
CA LYS A 810 -12.95 -43.84 -0.02
C LYS A 810 -12.75 -42.65 -0.95
N VAL A 811 -12.24 -42.92 -2.14
CA VAL A 811 -12.02 -41.95 -3.22
C VAL A 811 -12.86 -42.39 -4.42
N VAL A 812 -13.57 -41.47 -5.05
CA VAL A 812 -14.39 -41.71 -6.25
C VAL A 812 -13.82 -40.92 -7.41
N LEU A 813 -13.58 -41.60 -8.52
CA LEU A 813 -13.07 -41.02 -9.76
C LEU A 813 -14.20 -40.41 -10.59
N ASP A 814 -13.87 -39.61 -11.60
CA ASP A 814 -14.80 -38.98 -12.55
C ASP A 814 -15.63 -39.98 -13.36
N ASN A 815 -15.08 -41.17 -13.63
CA ASN A 815 -15.81 -42.29 -14.25
C ASN A 815 -16.74 -43.04 -13.27
N GLY A 816 -16.84 -42.60 -12.01
CA GLY A 816 -17.66 -43.21 -10.96
C GLY A 816 -17.03 -44.42 -10.25
N LYS A 817 -15.83 -44.86 -10.65
CA LYS A 817 -15.09 -45.95 -10.00
C LYS A 817 -14.68 -45.51 -8.58
N ALA A 818 -15.06 -46.32 -7.59
CA ALA A 818 -14.75 -46.08 -6.19
C ALA A 818 -13.57 -46.96 -5.72
N HIS A 819 -12.59 -46.34 -5.09
CA HIS A 819 -11.44 -46.99 -4.46
C HIS A 819 -11.56 -46.86 -2.94
N ASN A 820 -11.59 -47.99 -2.24
CA ASN A 820 -11.62 -48.03 -0.78
C ASN A 820 -10.22 -48.37 -0.26
N PHE A 821 -9.77 -47.62 0.73
CA PHE A 821 -8.49 -47.80 1.38
C PHE A 821 -8.69 -48.13 2.85
N ASN A 822 -7.87 -49.05 3.35
CA ASN A 822 -7.79 -49.34 4.76
C ASN A 822 -6.31 -49.42 5.15
N VAL A 823 -5.79 -48.31 5.65
CA VAL A 823 -4.39 -48.20 6.12
C VAL A 823 -4.35 -47.89 7.61
N THR A 824 -3.28 -48.31 8.26
CA THR A 824 -3.00 -47.95 9.65
C THR A 824 -1.75 -47.10 9.67
N VAL A 825 -1.86 -45.86 10.16
CA VAL A 825 -0.71 -44.98 10.38
C VAL A 825 -0.29 -45.00 11.85
N PRO A 826 1.01 -44.86 12.15
CA PRO A 826 1.49 -44.63 13.51
C PRO A 826 0.90 -43.35 14.11
N LYS A 827 0.86 -43.26 15.44
CA LYS A 827 0.54 -42.00 16.13
C LYS A 827 1.59 -40.94 15.76
N ALA A 828 1.16 -39.68 15.73
CA ALA A 828 2.07 -38.57 15.47
C ALA A 828 3.26 -38.57 16.45
N THR A 829 4.46 -38.35 15.93
CA THR A 829 5.67 -38.28 16.76
C THR A 829 5.83 -36.86 17.27
N ASN A 830 5.85 -36.66 18.59
CA ASN A 830 6.10 -35.36 19.21
C ASN A 830 7.60 -35.14 19.40
N LEU A 831 8.13 -34.07 18.82
CA LEU A 831 9.54 -33.68 18.94
C LEU A 831 9.68 -32.71 20.12
N SER A 832 9.96 -33.24 21.30
CA SER A 832 9.91 -32.48 22.55
C SER A 832 11.26 -32.03 23.10
N ILE A 833 12.37 -32.56 22.59
CA ILE A 833 13.72 -32.28 23.10
C ILE A 833 14.60 -31.78 21.95
N TRP A 834 15.29 -30.66 22.18
CA TRP A 834 15.99 -29.91 21.16
C TRP A 834 17.36 -29.43 21.64
N GLU A 835 18.28 -29.40 20.69
CA GLU A 835 19.51 -28.64 20.73
C GLU A 835 19.21 -27.24 20.22
N ILE A 836 19.55 -26.21 20.99
CA ILE A 836 19.18 -24.83 20.68
C ILE A 836 20.43 -23.95 20.66
N GLU A 837 20.67 -23.27 19.55
CA GLU A 837 21.64 -22.20 19.42
C GLU A 837 20.90 -20.86 19.24
N ILE A 838 21.28 -19.84 20.02
CA ILE A 838 20.68 -18.51 19.95
C ILE A 838 21.79 -17.50 19.69
N GLU A 839 21.69 -16.80 18.58
CA GLU A 839 22.45 -15.59 18.26
C GLU A 839 21.77 -14.40 18.92
N ASP A 840 22.42 -13.80 19.92
CA ASP A 840 22.00 -12.57 20.58
C ASP A 840 22.62 -11.37 19.87
N TRP A 841 21.80 -10.63 19.13
CA TRP A 841 22.18 -9.45 18.34
C TRP A 841 22.06 -8.20 19.21
N HIS A 842 23.13 -7.40 19.26
CA HIS A 842 23.18 -6.19 20.08
C HIS A 842 24.23 -5.18 19.59
N GLY A 843 24.12 -3.92 20.01
CA GLY A 843 25.16 -2.91 19.81
C GLY A 843 26.38 -3.10 20.71
N ASP A 844 27.45 -2.35 20.46
CA ASP A 844 28.64 -2.34 21.32
C ASP A 844 28.42 -1.46 22.57
N ALA A 845 28.24 -2.09 23.73
CA ALA A 845 28.09 -1.39 25.01
C ALA A 845 29.33 -0.54 25.40
N LYS A 846 30.49 -0.78 24.79
CA LYS A 846 31.72 -0.01 25.03
C LYS A 846 31.92 1.12 24.03
N ASN A 847 31.19 1.12 22.91
CA ASN A 847 31.25 2.12 21.88
C ASN A 847 29.85 2.48 21.37
N THR A 848 29.18 3.38 22.10
CA THR A 848 27.83 3.84 21.75
C THR A 848 27.77 4.71 20.48
N SER A 849 28.91 5.06 19.89
CA SER A 849 28.96 5.71 18.58
C SER A 849 28.96 4.73 17.41
N SER A 850 29.12 3.42 17.68
CA SER A 850 29.03 2.39 16.65
C SER A 850 27.59 2.02 16.36
N ILE A 851 27.31 1.78 15.08
CA ILE A 851 26.06 1.22 14.57
C ILE A 851 26.22 -0.24 14.10
N GLU A 852 27.39 -0.85 14.34
CA GLU A 852 27.65 -2.25 13.98
C GLU A 852 26.86 -3.20 14.87
N THR A 853 26.34 -4.27 14.26
CA THR A 853 25.64 -5.33 14.99
C THR A 853 26.65 -6.38 15.46
N LEU A 854 26.74 -6.56 16.77
CA LEU A 854 27.51 -7.63 17.40
C LEU A 854 26.61 -8.84 17.67
N VAL A 855 27.19 -10.04 17.63
CA VAL A 855 26.47 -11.29 17.89
C VAL A 855 27.17 -12.09 19.00
N THR A 856 26.43 -12.41 20.05
CA THR A 856 26.85 -13.33 21.11
C THR A 856 26.11 -14.66 20.97
N LEU A 857 26.83 -15.79 20.96
CA LEU A 857 26.23 -17.11 20.76
C LEU A 857 25.95 -17.83 22.09
N HIS A 858 24.72 -18.29 22.28
CA HIS A 858 24.30 -19.15 23.40
C HIS A 858 23.93 -20.54 22.89
N LYS A 859 24.39 -21.59 23.56
CA LYS A 859 24.10 -22.98 23.20
C LYS A 859 23.47 -23.73 24.35
N PHE A 860 22.43 -24.49 24.06
CA PHE A 860 21.71 -25.32 25.02
C PHE A 860 21.54 -26.71 24.47
N GLN A 861 21.55 -27.70 25.37
CA GLN A 861 21.34 -29.08 25.01
C GLN A 861 20.16 -29.68 25.75
N GLY A 862 19.46 -30.62 25.10
CA GLY A 862 18.35 -31.35 25.67
C GLY A 862 17.20 -30.48 26.20
N GLN A 863 16.87 -29.36 25.55
CA GLN A 863 15.88 -28.40 26.04
C GLN A 863 14.46 -28.70 25.52
N PRO A 864 13.41 -28.46 26.33
CA PRO A 864 12.05 -28.37 25.82
C PRO A 864 11.83 -27.08 25.05
N LEU A 865 10.81 -27.07 24.20
CA LEU A 865 10.32 -25.86 23.52
C LEU A 865 9.63 -24.93 24.54
N LYS A 866 10.14 -23.72 24.67
CA LYS A 866 9.60 -22.64 25.50
C LYS A 866 10.17 -21.30 25.04
N PRO A 867 9.54 -20.17 25.40
CA PRO A 867 10.08 -18.84 25.11
C PRO A 867 11.52 -18.69 25.61
N TRP A 868 12.39 -18.02 24.85
CA TRP A 868 13.82 -17.88 25.19
C TRP A 868 14.07 -17.30 26.58
N LYS A 869 13.28 -16.30 26.98
CA LYS A 869 13.32 -15.70 28.33
C LYS A 869 13.11 -16.72 29.47
N ASN A 870 12.52 -17.87 29.18
CA ASN A 870 12.25 -18.94 30.13
C ASN A 870 13.28 -20.09 30.06
N LEU A 871 14.28 -20.03 29.17
CA LEU A 871 15.40 -20.98 29.14
C LEU A 871 16.34 -20.74 30.33
N ILE A 872 16.88 -19.52 30.42
CA ILE A 872 17.67 -19.03 31.54
C ILE A 872 17.44 -17.52 31.72
N LYS A 873 17.68 -17.00 32.93
CA LYS A 873 17.42 -15.58 33.27
C LYS A 873 18.17 -14.58 32.38
N THR A 874 19.36 -14.91 31.89
CA THR A 874 20.16 -13.98 31.07
C THR A 874 19.59 -13.77 29.66
N LEU A 875 18.63 -14.58 29.21
CA LEU A 875 18.01 -14.47 27.89
C LEU A 875 16.75 -13.59 27.86
N GLU A 876 16.40 -12.93 28.97
CA GLU A 876 15.20 -12.08 29.05
C GLU A 876 15.20 -10.94 28.01
N ASN A 877 16.36 -10.41 27.63
CA ASN A 877 16.49 -9.25 26.75
C ASN A 877 17.04 -9.60 25.36
N VAL A 878 17.16 -10.89 25.05
CA VAL A 878 17.82 -11.35 23.82
C VAL A 878 16.89 -11.23 22.62
N SER A 879 17.45 -10.79 21.51
CA SER A 879 16.83 -10.72 20.18
C SER A 879 17.84 -11.21 19.15
N GLY A 880 17.41 -11.82 18.05
CA GLY A 880 18.30 -12.32 17.01
C GLY A 880 17.76 -13.56 16.30
N VAL A 881 18.61 -14.57 16.15
CA VAL A 881 18.30 -15.80 15.38
C VAL A 881 18.42 -17.02 16.27
N GLY A 882 17.42 -17.90 16.25
CA GLY A 882 17.45 -19.19 16.95
C GLY A 882 17.51 -20.35 15.97
N THR A 883 18.41 -21.30 16.21
CA THR A 883 18.50 -22.57 15.48
C THR A 883 18.19 -23.72 16.42
N TYR A 884 17.21 -24.53 16.05
CA TYR A 884 16.73 -25.69 16.78
C TYR A 884 17.05 -26.95 15.99
N THR A 885 17.76 -27.91 16.57
CA THR A 885 18.00 -29.21 15.93
C THR A 885 17.54 -30.38 16.81
N THR A 886 17.02 -31.41 16.15
CA THR A 886 16.64 -32.67 16.80
C THR A 886 16.63 -33.79 15.76
N SER A 887 16.44 -35.03 16.21
CA SER A 887 16.29 -36.19 15.34
C SER A 887 15.02 -36.97 15.67
N PHE A 888 14.56 -37.76 14.70
CA PHE A 888 13.46 -38.68 14.88
C PHE A 888 13.63 -39.91 14.00
N LYS A 889 13.12 -41.04 14.49
CA LYS A 889 13.12 -42.30 13.74
C LYS A 889 11.89 -42.38 12.84
N VAL A 890 12.11 -42.65 11.55
CA VAL A 890 11.01 -42.95 10.62
C VAL A 890 10.66 -44.43 10.71
N PRO A 891 9.37 -44.78 10.94
CA PRO A 891 8.91 -46.16 10.95
C PRO A 891 9.24 -46.88 9.64
N ASP A 892 9.64 -48.16 9.72
CA ASP A 892 9.88 -48.97 8.52
C ASP A 892 8.57 -49.57 7.98
N ILE A 893 7.70 -48.70 7.47
CA ILE A 893 6.40 -49.06 6.89
C ILE A 893 6.41 -48.72 5.39
N PRO A 894 6.03 -49.64 4.48
CA PRO A 894 5.94 -49.35 3.05
C PRO A 894 5.05 -48.13 2.75
N ASP A 895 5.49 -47.31 1.79
CA ASP A 895 4.80 -46.10 1.33
C ASP A 895 4.54 -45.04 2.42
N ILE A 896 5.27 -45.09 3.54
CA ILE A 896 5.14 -44.09 4.59
C ILE A 896 5.67 -42.73 4.12
N GLY A 897 4.84 -41.71 4.30
CA GLY A 897 5.18 -40.29 4.18
C GLY A 897 4.91 -39.57 5.50
N ALA A 898 5.18 -38.27 5.53
CA ALA A 898 4.92 -37.47 6.71
C ALA A 898 4.71 -35.98 6.40
N TYR A 899 3.89 -35.35 7.25
CA TYR A 899 3.76 -33.90 7.33
C TYR A 899 4.36 -33.40 8.64
N LEU A 900 5.25 -32.42 8.54
CA LEU A 900 5.73 -31.66 9.69
C LEU A 900 4.72 -30.57 10.03
N SER A 901 4.23 -30.57 11.26
CA SER A 901 3.47 -29.44 11.82
C SER A 901 4.31 -28.73 12.85
N VAL A 902 4.53 -27.43 12.65
CA VAL A 902 5.20 -26.56 13.60
C VAL A 902 4.13 -25.70 14.26
N GLY A 903 4.13 -25.69 15.60
CA GLY A 903 3.26 -24.80 16.38
C GLY A 903 3.60 -23.31 16.17
N PRO A 904 3.05 -22.42 16.98
CA PRO A 904 3.21 -20.97 16.78
C PRO A 904 4.69 -20.57 16.71
N ILE A 905 5.03 -19.82 15.68
CA ILE A 905 6.33 -19.17 15.49
C ILE A 905 6.11 -17.68 15.60
N PHE A 906 6.93 -17.00 16.39
CA PHE A 906 6.70 -15.59 16.69
C PHE A 906 6.83 -14.66 15.46
N ASN A 907 7.75 -14.95 14.54
CA ASN A 907 8.06 -14.02 13.43
C ASN A 907 8.26 -14.75 12.09
N THR A 908 9.40 -15.41 11.88
CA THR A 908 9.71 -16.13 10.63
C THR A 908 10.36 -17.48 10.90
N MET A 909 10.33 -18.37 9.90
CA MET A 909 10.89 -19.70 10.01
C MET A 909 11.45 -20.21 8.67
N ARG A 910 12.57 -20.95 8.75
CA ARG A 910 13.04 -21.87 7.70
C ARG A 910 13.31 -23.25 8.29
N VAL A 911 13.08 -24.29 7.50
CA VAL A 911 13.18 -25.68 7.97
C VAL A 911 14.05 -26.51 7.03
N TRP A 912 14.88 -27.37 7.61
CA TRP A 912 15.65 -28.37 6.88
C TRP A 912 15.34 -29.77 7.40
N VAL A 913 15.27 -30.73 6.48
CA VAL A 913 15.16 -32.15 6.79
C VAL A 913 16.32 -32.89 6.12
N ASN A 914 17.10 -33.62 6.92
CA ASN A 914 18.32 -34.31 6.47
C ASN A 914 19.29 -33.42 5.68
N GLY A 915 19.42 -32.15 6.08
CA GLY A 915 20.30 -31.16 5.45
C GLY A 915 19.71 -30.43 4.24
N ASN A 916 18.55 -30.86 3.72
CA ASN A 916 17.87 -30.21 2.60
C ASN A 916 16.93 -29.12 3.11
N LEU A 917 17.07 -27.89 2.60
CA LEU A 917 16.12 -26.80 2.87
C LEU A 917 14.77 -27.16 2.24
N LEU A 918 13.71 -27.12 3.04
CA LEU A 918 12.35 -27.27 2.54
C LEU A 918 11.96 -26.04 1.70
N PRO A 919 10.98 -26.18 0.79
CA PRO A 919 10.33 -25.01 0.19
C PRO A 919 9.84 -24.03 1.25
N THR A 920 9.67 -22.77 0.87
CA THR A 920 9.19 -21.73 1.77
C THR A 920 7.75 -21.98 2.20
N TYR A 921 7.47 -21.77 3.49
CA TYR A 921 6.14 -21.87 4.10
C TYR A 921 5.92 -20.67 5.05
N PRO A 922 4.66 -20.29 5.34
CA PRO A 922 4.37 -19.27 6.34
C PRO A 922 4.89 -19.68 7.73
N ALA A 923 5.11 -18.71 8.63
CA ALA A 923 5.58 -19.01 9.98
C ALA A 923 4.48 -19.63 10.86
N ASP A 924 3.23 -19.20 10.70
CA ASP A 924 2.12 -19.59 11.56
C ASP A 924 1.45 -20.89 11.14
N ASN A 925 1.41 -21.86 12.06
CA ASN A 925 0.68 -23.13 11.95
C ASN A 925 0.95 -23.90 10.64
N SER A 926 2.16 -23.76 10.09
CA SER A 926 2.52 -24.40 8.85
C SER A 926 2.54 -25.91 8.96
N LYS A 927 1.96 -26.52 7.92
CA LYS A 927 1.98 -27.95 7.68
C LYS A 927 2.73 -28.22 6.39
N MET A 928 3.86 -28.89 6.50
CA MET A 928 4.82 -29.06 5.40
C MET A 928 4.91 -30.53 5.03
N ASP A 929 4.72 -30.86 3.76
CA ASP A 929 5.00 -32.22 3.28
C ASP A 929 6.51 -32.45 3.29
N ILE A 930 6.97 -33.44 4.08
CA ILE A 930 8.38 -33.82 4.19
C ILE A 930 8.64 -35.22 3.62
N SER A 931 7.66 -35.82 2.95
CA SER A 931 7.69 -37.22 2.52
C SER A 931 8.90 -37.54 1.63
N ASP A 932 9.26 -36.63 0.73
CA ASP A 932 10.41 -36.80 -0.17
C ASP A 932 11.77 -36.50 0.50
N PHE A 933 11.75 -35.96 1.72
CA PHE A 933 12.96 -35.56 2.44
C PHE A 933 13.37 -36.55 3.54
N ILE A 934 12.52 -37.55 3.83
CA ILE A 934 12.76 -38.54 4.88
C ILE A 934 13.28 -39.87 4.35
N SER A 935 14.08 -40.55 5.16
CA SER A 935 14.60 -41.89 4.90
C SER A 935 13.90 -42.92 5.79
N ARG A 936 13.11 -43.80 5.16
CA ARG A 936 12.38 -44.89 5.84
C ARG A 936 13.32 -45.79 6.66
N GLY A 937 12.88 -46.16 7.87
CA GLY A 937 13.59 -47.09 8.75
C GLY A 937 14.87 -46.53 9.39
N LYS A 938 15.24 -45.27 9.09
CA LYS A 938 16.46 -44.61 9.57
C LYS A 938 16.14 -43.49 10.56
N GLU A 939 17.18 -43.04 11.23
CA GLU A 939 17.16 -41.76 11.96
C GLU A 939 17.22 -40.61 10.95
N ASN A 940 16.39 -39.59 11.19
CA ASN A 940 16.26 -38.41 10.35
C ASN A 940 16.45 -37.16 11.20
N PHE A 941 16.98 -36.10 10.60
CA PHE A 941 17.35 -34.88 11.31
C PHE A 941 16.49 -33.70 10.85
N ILE A 942 16.08 -32.87 11.81
CA ILE A 942 15.37 -31.60 11.56
C ILE A 942 16.21 -30.45 12.09
N LYS A 943 16.27 -29.38 11.31
CA LYS A 943 16.72 -28.05 11.74
C LYS A 943 15.60 -27.05 11.51
N ILE A 944 15.26 -26.25 12.51
CA ILE A 944 14.34 -25.11 12.40
C ILE A 944 15.13 -23.85 12.76
N GLU A 945 15.20 -22.89 11.84
CA GLU A 945 15.76 -21.57 12.07
C GLU A 945 14.61 -20.57 12.20
N VAL A 946 14.61 -19.77 13.25
CA VAL A 946 13.62 -18.70 13.49
C VAL A 946 14.33 -17.37 13.71
N THR A 947 13.72 -16.29 13.26
CA THR A 947 14.16 -14.92 13.57
C THR A 947 13.23 -14.28 14.59
N THR A 948 13.69 -13.21 15.23
CA THR A 948 12.87 -12.37 16.11
C THR A 948 12.84 -10.94 15.57
N THR A 949 12.03 -10.08 16.18
CA THR A 949 12.24 -8.63 16.08
C THR A 949 13.39 -8.21 17.02
N LEU A 950 13.80 -6.94 17.04
CA LEU A 950 14.80 -6.43 17.99
C LEU A 950 14.21 -5.85 19.29
N TYR A 951 12.89 -5.88 19.47
CA TYR A 951 12.18 -5.19 20.55
C TYR A 951 12.74 -5.48 21.94
N ASN A 952 12.93 -6.76 22.29
CA ASN A 952 13.39 -7.14 23.62
C ASN A 952 14.78 -6.56 23.96
N ARG A 953 15.66 -6.45 22.95
CA ARG A 953 17.00 -5.87 23.09
C ARG A 953 16.93 -4.36 23.21
N LEU A 954 16.25 -3.68 22.28
CA LEU A 954 16.17 -2.21 22.26
C LEU A 954 15.49 -1.68 23.51
N ARG A 955 14.41 -2.32 23.96
CA ARG A 955 13.74 -2.00 25.22
C ARG A 955 14.70 -2.05 26.41
N ALA A 956 15.58 -3.07 26.47
CA ALA A 956 16.49 -3.24 27.59
C ALA A 956 17.61 -2.21 27.63
N ASP A 957 17.97 -1.65 26.47
CA ASP A 957 19.04 -0.68 26.30
C ASP A 957 18.52 0.75 26.04
N ALA A 958 17.22 1.02 26.15
CA ALA A 958 16.58 2.27 25.76
C ALA A 958 17.19 3.55 26.39
N ASP A 959 17.72 3.47 27.62
CA ASP A 959 18.39 4.62 28.27
C ASP A 959 19.82 4.87 27.76
N LYS A 960 20.40 3.90 27.03
CA LYS A 960 21.79 3.93 26.53
C LYS A 960 21.85 4.24 25.04
N LEU A 961 20.81 3.87 24.30
CA LEU A 961 20.74 4.08 22.85
C LEU A 961 20.40 5.55 22.56
N LEU A 962 21.15 6.13 21.64
CA LEU A 962 20.97 7.50 21.20
C LEU A 962 20.30 7.52 19.82
N ALA A 963 19.30 8.36 19.70
CA ALA A 963 18.73 8.77 18.44
C ALA A 963 18.84 10.29 18.34
N ILE A 964 19.78 10.73 17.51
CA ILE A 964 20.04 12.16 17.26
C ILE A 964 20.33 12.89 18.60
N GLY A 965 21.15 12.27 19.42
CA GLY A 965 21.61 12.84 20.70
C GLY A 965 20.62 12.73 21.85
N MET A 966 19.42 12.19 21.65
CA MET A 966 18.46 11.91 22.73
C MET A 966 18.41 10.41 23.06
N PRO A 967 18.34 10.01 24.34
CA PRO A 967 18.07 8.63 24.72
C PRO A 967 16.76 8.13 24.13
N LEU A 968 16.73 6.87 23.66
CA LEU A 968 15.52 6.25 23.10
C LEU A 968 14.35 6.29 24.10
N SER A 969 14.60 6.12 25.40
CA SER A 969 13.58 6.20 26.45
C SER A 969 12.91 7.58 26.57
N MET A 970 13.57 8.65 26.12
CA MET A 970 12.98 9.99 26.07
C MET A 970 12.20 10.23 24.77
N MET A 971 12.71 9.72 23.65
CA MET A 971 12.11 9.96 22.33
C MET A 971 10.91 9.05 22.06
N ALA A 972 10.97 7.80 22.51
CA ALA A 972 9.89 6.82 22.42
C ALA A 972 9.64 6.16 23.80
N PRO A 973 8.99 6.86 24.74
CA PRO A 973 8.76 6.34 26.10
C PRO A 973 8.03 5.00 26.15
N THR A 974 7.19 4.71 25.14
CA THR A 974 6.38 3.49 25.03
C THR A 974 7.21 2.20 24.93
N PHE A 975 8.49 2.26 24.59
CA PHE A 975 9.38 1.08 24.62
C PHE A 975 9.49 0.48 26.02
N ALA A 976 9.50 1.31 27.07
CA ALA A 976 9.69 0.84 28.44
C ALA A 976 8.44 0.10 28.97
N ASP A 977 7.27 0.47 28.46
CA ASP A 977 5.96 0.08 29.00
C ASP A 977 5.46 -1.30 28.52
N GLY A 978 5.91 -1.76 27.35
CA GLY A 978 5.45 -3.04 26.79
C GLY A 978 6.12 -4.28 27.40
N GLU A 979 5.42 -5.42 27.37
CA GLU A 979 5.94 -6.71 27.79
C GLU A 979 6.98 -7.29 26.83
N ARG A 980 7.92 -8.08 27.35
CA ARG A 980 8.88 -8.82 26.53
C ARG A 980 8.17 -9.85 25.66
N GLN A 981 8.45 -9.81 24.36
CA GLN A 981 7.92 -10.73 23.36
C GLN A 981 8.45 -12.16 23.58
N ASN A 982 7.62 -13.15 23.27
CA ASN A 982 7.88 -14.57 23.53
C ASN A 982 8.61 -15.22 22.33
N TYR A 983 9.91 -14.97 22.22
CA TYR A 983 10.72 -15.48 21.10
C TYR A 983 11.02 -16.97 21.17
N GLY A 984 11.19 -17.57 19.99
CA GLY A 984 11.56 -18.98 19.80
C GLY A 984 10.46 -19.82 19.18
N VAL A 985 10.74 -21.11 19.00
CA VAL A 985 9.75 -22.12 18.63
C VAL A 985 8.94 -22.47 19.88
N LEU A 986 7.65 -22.15 19.89
CA LEU A 986 6.79 -22.33 21.07
C LEU A 986 6.18 -23.74 21.15
N GLY A 987 6.12 -24.44 20.02
CA GLY A 987 5.64 -25.82 19.92
C GLY A 987 4.11 -25.96 20.04
N PRO A 988 3.59 -27.20 19.98
CA PRO A 988 4.35 -28.44 19.76
C PRO A 988 4.92 -28.53 18.33
N VAL A 989 5.88 -29.44 18.12
CA VAL A 989 6.37 -29.81 16.78
C VAL A 989 6.08 -31.29 16.57
N LEU A 990 5.29 -31.59 15.55
CA LEU A 990 4.72 -32.93 15.34
C LEU A 990 5.08 -33.48 13.95
N ILE A 991 5.44 -34.75 13.89
CA ILE A 991 5.49 -35.53 12.65
C ILE A 991 4.19 -36.30 12.51
N ASN A 992 3.36 -35.90 11.55
CA ASN A 992 2.09 -36.54 11.25
C ASN A 992 2.28 -37.55 10.12
N TRP A 993 2.20 -38.84 10.44
CA TRP A 993 2.43 -39.91 9.48
C TRP A 993 1.25 -40.12 8.54
N VAL A 994 1.56 -40.42 7.28
CA VAL A 994 0.60 -40.80 6.23
C VAL A 994 1.09 -42.02 5.46
N ILE A 995 0.19 -42.73 4.80
CA ILE A 995 0.53 -43.74 3.79
C ILE A 995 0.10 -43.22 2.41
N GLY A 996 1.04 -43.10 1.48
CA GLY A 996 0.76 -42.71 0.11
C GLY A 996 0.33 -43.91 -0.73
N LYS A 997 -0.82 -43.84 -1.41
CA LYS A 997 -1.26 -44.87 -2.36
C LYS A 997 -1.47 -44.27 -3.74
N LYS A 998 -0.81 -44.85 -4.74
CA LYS A 998 -1.00 -44.51 -6.15
C LYS A 998 -2.26 -45.20 -6.69
N LEU A 999 -3.09 -44.46 -7.40
CA LEU A 999 -4.21 -45.01 -8.17
C LEU A 999 -3.70 -45.36 -9.56
N ASN A 1000 -3.75 -46.65 -9.92
CA ASN A 1000 -3.60 -47.06 -11.31
C ASN A 1000 -4.84 -46.61 -12.09
N LEU A 1001 -4.62 -45.79 -13.10
CA LEU A 1001 -5.64 -45.19 -13.95
C LEU A 1001 -6.05 -46.10 -15.14
N GLU A 1002 -5.40 -47.26 -15.28
CA GLU A 1002 -5.78 -48.33 -16.21
C GLU A 1002 -7.05 -49.09 -15.79
#